data_AF-A0A0S4WZS2-F1
#
_entry.id   AF-A0A0S4WZS2-F1
#
_cell.length_a   1.000
_cell.length_b   1.000
_cell.length_c   1.000
_cell.angle_alpha   90.00
_cell.angle_beta   90.00
_cell.angle_gamma   90.00
#
_symmetry.space_group_name_H-M   'P 1'
#
loop_
_entity.id
_entity.type
_entity.pdbx_description
1 polymer ?
#
loop_
_entity_poly.entity_id
_entity_poly.type
_entity_poly.pdbx_seq_one_letter_code
_entity_poly.pdbx_strand_id
1 'polypeptide(L)'
;MPILSGDVKLLAAERLLDTPDGGGRMTGHVVVDGQSNNLFPDISELDRTYGRVSLRKSFVGVLTDSTDSYYGAHAILAEAPTDPRVSVTLFTTKSWTDRRDAAKDRVELYLARGVKWPGQLLERQLTGQRAITLLLKPSDSLPRVGQALVLVQDEAKPTETEQYVRVTRITTTEREFTVSEGGGTVKFSAIVATCEISDPLRYDFEGPAPSNRDDVLAKAVVRDTIVANAAVYYGIAPTVAEARVGDLRVQVPGLFGQLVPSAQSETPLVDLNAAGQAVPLLESGSGVLTYTANGQVASGRNLYLGNPLVPGSLRITGGGYTFTDAAGQLKSGTSTIGTVDYARGLAAFKDGTPGYGGDFQVSFRPAGAPTRVADTAAIGIAQENRGYAYTITLSPPPKPGALIVSYMAQGKWYDLRDQGDGAIRGTDSSFGAGTLDYVTGSVILTTGALPDANTAILFAWGSAASYFNRVAAPVEPPTVRHTVAHPGIAPGTLRITWPDGARQRVATDDGHGVITGDGSGTVRYARGELVFRPAVLPAGGAELTIDYEWGPPQEANFAHPLRNADGTVTVRLPQTDISPNTVELEFNLLIENYQSISGTPAEMQVVQRVDPIKIARDTGGGAFDAAVVGRIDYASGSITFRPDTTVNIPFARYSVQQLGWTVEGSERRPVYRNTFSHWEYKPAGAAMPIDDSGYVKVRYRAADAASAATESVTLAQLEVDLTDHYAEAIVPGSLRFGLGGKVYVDRLGTLVTDINANTGAGTQAGTIDYASGRALLAVWQPGAGNVVSMQSLLTELGGQPVDEVVFRVPAAPVRPGSLQIRAVPLTGGQITATANADGTIAAAGMLGTVDYQTGVVRVRFGRFVPAAGREGEIWYSADAVRNGQIFQPLPVLADTLRFNAVAFTYLPLSADVLGLDPVRLPLDGRVPIFRPGDVAVVHHTATTPFPDNARSGSRLDVGRVRLAALRVLDAEGKPLAADAYASDLDAGTVTLRASPSGMALPLVAEHRIEDMGLISDTQINGVLTLTRPLTHDYPVRDSRVSSALIIGDLQARAHTLFAQQTWTGEWKDVRIGANTIAQYNETVYPVEVTNRGSIEERWALIFTNTNEFRVIGESVGQIAVGNTATDLAPINPETHAPYFTLRAGGWGAGWAAGNVLRFSTAAANFPIWIARTTLQGPATQANDAFQIQIRGDIDR
;
A
#
# COMPACT_ATOMS: atom_id res chain seq x y z
N MET A 1 -14.23 46.04 -45.39
CA MET A 1 -13.23 46.81 -44.59
C MET A 1 -12.42 45.76 -43.88
N PRO A 2 -11.09 45.78 -43.92
CA PRO A 2 -10.29 44.69 -43.36
C PRO A 2 -10.64 44.48 -41.88
N ILE A 3 -10.78 43.21 -41.47
CA ILE A 3 -11.01 42.84 -40.07
C ILE A 3 -9.76 43.25 -39.26
N LEU A 4 -9.94 44.08 -38.24
CA LEU A 4 -8.87 44.53 -37.36
C LEU A 4 -8.85 43.69 -36.08
N SER A 5 -7.71 43.70 -35.38
CA SER A 5 -7.59 43.00 -34.08
C SER A 5 -8.63 43.46 -33.04
N GLY A 6 -9.14 44.68 -33.16
CA GLY A 6 -10.19 45.21 -32.30
C GLY A 6 -11.58 44.62 -32.58
N ASP A 7 -11.80 44.03 -33.76
CA ASP A 7 -13.10 43.50 -34.19
C ASP A 7 -13.33 42.06 -33.71
N VAL A 8 -12.27 41.34 -33.34
CA VAL A 8 -12.34 40.00 -32.75
C VAL A 8 -12.56 40.11 -31.24
N LYS A 9 -13.71 39.64 -30.76
CA LYS A 9 -14.13 39.77 -29.36
C LYS A 9 -14.51 38.42 -28.76
N LEU A 10 -14.35 38.32 -27.44
CA LEU A 10 -15.04 37.32 -26.63
C LEU A 10 -16.32 37.96 -26.07
N LEU A 11 -17.47 37.36 -26.35
CA LEU A 11 -18.78 37.87 -25.99
C LEU A 11 -19.43 36.99 -24.92
N ALA A 12 -20.15 37.63 -24.00
CA ALA A 12 -20.87 36.96 -22.94
C ALA A 12 -22.12 36.24 -23.47
N ALA A 13 -22.42 35.09 -22.87
CA ALA A 13 -23.72 34.45 -23.04
C ALA A 13 -24.80 35.18 -22.22
N GLU A 14 -26.08 34.94 -22.54
CA GLU A 14 -27.26 35.52 -21.88
C GLU A 14 -27.17 35.44 -20.34
N ARG A 15 -26.68 34.31 -19.83
CA ARG A 15 -26.54 34.08 -18.37
C ARG A 15 -25.17 33.49 -18.05
N LEU A 16 -24.26 34.31 -17.54
CA LEU A 16 -22.96 33.85 -17.02
C LEU A 16 -23.07 33.27 -15.58
N LEU A 17 -24.01 32.36 -15.38
CA LEU A 17 -24.31 31.71 -14.10
C LEU A 17 -23.98 30.22 -14.12
N ASP A 18 -23.66 29.66 -12.95
CA ASP A 18 -23.36 28.22 -12.77
C ASP A 18 -24.61 27.44 -12.38
N THR A 19 -25.77 27.91 -12.85
CA THR A 19 -27.10 27.35 -12.61
C THR A 19 -27.53 26.50 -13.81
N PRO A 20 -28.52 25.60 -13.65
CA PRO A 20 -29.05 24.77 -14.74
C PRO A 20 -29.38 25.56 -16.03
N ASP A 21 -29.88 26.78 -15.87
CA ASP A 21 -30.27 27.68 -16.94
C ASP A 21 -29.16 28.61 -17.45
N GLY A 22 -27.95 28.51 -16.91
CA GLY A 22 -26.76 29.28 -17.34
C GLY A 22 -26.37 28.99 -18.78
N GLY A 23 -25.73 29.93 -19.46
CA GLY A 23 -25.44 29.87 -20.90
C GLY A 23 -26.50 30.58 -21.72
N GLY A 24 -27.00 29.93 -22.78
CA GLY A 24 -27.96 30.52 -23.70
C GLY A 24 -27.31 31.20 -24.91
N ARG A 25 -27.97 32.26 -25.41
CA ARG A 25 -27.57 32.97 -26.63
C ARG A 25 -26.42 33.95 -26.39
N MET A 26 -25.79 34.38 -27.48
CA MET A 26 -24.82 35.46 -27.46
C MET A 26 -25.50 36.80 -27.16
N THR A 27 -24.82 37.64 -26.38
CA THR A 27 -25.21 39.04 -26.12
C THR A 27 -24.21 40.01 -26.77
N GLY A 28 -24.56 41.29 -26.83
CA GLY A 28 -23.65 42.37 -27.24
C GLY A 28 -22.57 42.71 -26.20
N HIS A 29 -22.61 42.09 -25.02
CA HIS A 29 -21.67 42.39 -23.93
C HIS A 29 -20.31 41.71 -24.16
N VAL A 30 -19.27 42.51 -24.28
CA VAL A 30 -17.88 42.05 -24.42
C VAL A 30 -17.28 41.65 -23.07
N VAL A 31 -16.63 40.49 -23.02
CA VAL A 31 -15.76 40.09 -21.91
C VAL A 31 -14.46 40.88 -22.04
N VAL A 32 -14.31 41.90 -21.20
CA VAL A 32 -13.17 42.84 -21.26
C VAL A 32 -11.90 42.18 -20.72
N ASP A 33 -10.79 42.33 -21.45
CA ASP A 33 -9.48 41.83 -21.03
C ASP A 33 -9.03 42.47 -19.70
N GLY A 34 -8.43 41.68 -18.80
CA GLY A 34 -7.93 42.12 -17.49
C GLY A 34 -8.99 42.53 -16.45
N GLN A 35 -10.28 42.56 -16.78
CA GLN A 35 -11.33 42.91 -15.82
C GLN A 35 -11.64 41.71 -14.92
N SER A 36 -11.47 41.89 -13.60
CA SER A 36 -11.78 40.86 -12.61
C SER A 36 -13.27 40.51 -12.61
N ASN A 37 -13.56 39.23 -12.39
CA ASN A 37 -14.89 38.67 -12.17
C ASN A 37 -15.92 38.86 -13.30
N ASN A 38 -15.47 39.15 -14.53
CA ASN A 38 -16.38 39.35 -15.66
C ASN A 38 -16.80 38.05 -16.38
N LEU A 39 -16.14 36.91 -16.12
CA LEU A 39 -16.48 35.59 -16.68
C LEU A 39 -16.75 34.55 -15.59
N PHE A 40 -15.88 34.49 -14.58
CA PHE A 40 -16.05 33.64 -13.39
C PHE A 40 -15.96 34.51 -12.14
N PRO A 41 -16.77 34.24 -11.09
CA PRO A 41 -16.60 34.89 -9.80
C PRO A 41 -15.37 34.34 -9.05
N ASP A 42 -15.01 35.04 -7.97
CA ASP A 42 -14.01 34.59 -7.00
C ASP A 42 -14.31 33.16 -6.49
N ILE A 43 -13.25 32.44 -6.13
CA ILE A 43 -13.35 31.08 -5.59
C ILE A 43 -13.61 31.18 -4.09
N SER A 44 -14.71 30.60 -3.61
CA SER A 44 -15.05 30.62 -2.18
C SER A 44 -14.21 29.61 -1.37
N GLU A 45 -14.11 29.82 -0.04
CA GLU A 45 -13.48 28.87 0.88
C GLU A 45 -14.18 27.50 0.87
N LEU A 46 -15.49 27.48 0.63
CA LEU A 46 -16.26 26.25 0.50
C LEU A 46 -15.91 25.49 -0.78
N ASP A 47 -15.73 26.20 -1.90
CA ASP A 47 -15.26 25.61 -3.16
C ASP A 47 -13.84 25.02 -3.01
N ARG A 48 -12.99 25.64 -2.19
CA ARG A 48 -11.65 25.15 -1.83
C ARG A 48 -11.67 23.99 -0.84
N THR A 49 -12.75 23.82 -0.07
CA THR A 49 -12.88 22.73 0.91
C THR A 49 -13.34 21.44 0.25
N TYR A 50 -14.36 21.50 -0.60
CA TYR A 50 -14.90 20.32 -1.29
C TYR A 50 -14.27 20.06 -2.66
N GLY A 51 -13.69 21.09 -3.27
CA GLY A 51 -13.40 21.10 -4.70
C GLY A 51 -14.67 21.37 -5.51
N ARG A 52 -14.55 22.05 -6.66
CA ARG A 52 -15.69 22.42 -7.51
C ARG A 52 -15.35 22.48 -8.99
N VAL A 53 -16.33 22.16 -9.84
CA VAL A 53 -16.30 22.40 -11.28
C VAL A 53 -17.37 23.43 -11.65
N SER A 54 -16.97 24.49 -12.36
CA SER A 54 -17.87 25.51 -12.88
C SER A 54 -17.79 25.60 -14.39
N LEU A 55 -18.94 25.68 -15.05
CA LEU A 55 -19.05 25.78 -16.50
C LEU A 55 -19.53 27.18 -16.90
N ARG A 56 -18.86 27.80 -17.89
CA ARG A 56 -19.26 29.10 -18.46
C ARG A 56 -19.27 29.03 -19.97
N LYS A 57 -20.35 29.52 -20.57
CA LYS A 57 -20.46 29.68 -22.02
C LYS A 57 -20.02 31.08 -22.43
N SER A 58 -19.28 31.17 -23.52
CA SER A 58 -18.93 32.43 -24.17
C SER A 58 -18.90 32.25 -25.68
N PHE A 59 -18.84 33.34 -26.42
CA PHE A 59 -18.84 33.33 -27.88
C PHE A 59 -17.62 34.03 -28.41
N VAL A 60 -16.91 33.35 -29.30
CA VAL A 60 -15.88 33.95 -30.14
C VAL A 60 -16.60 34.65 -31.28
N GLY A 61 -16.45 35.98 -31.47
CA GLY A 61 -17.18 36.72 -32.49
C GLY A 61 -16.34 37.74 -33.25
N VAL A 62 -16.64 37.91 -34.53
CA VAL A 62 -16.07 38.94 -35.41
C VAL A 62 -17.12 40.02 -35.65
N LEU A 63 -16.86 41.26 -35.21
CA LEU A 63 -17.85 42.33 -35.18
C LEU A 63 -17.58 43.44 -36.20
N THR A 64 -17.65 43.09 -37.49
CA THR A 64 -17.55 44.07 -38.59
C THR A 64 -18.90 44.36 -39.25
N ASP A 65 -19.03 45.55 -39.84
CA ASP A 65 -20.19 45.93 -40.67
C ASP A 65 -20.07 45.40 -42.13
N SER A 66 -19.24 44.37 -42.33
CA SER A 66 -18.99 43.70 -43.61
C SER A 66 -19.29 42.20 -43.51
N THR A 67 -19.14 41.48 -44.63
CA THR A 67 -19.17 40.01 -44.70
C THR A 67 -17.79 39.43 -44.97
N ASP A 68 -16.74 40.16 -44.60
CA ASP A 68 -15.35 39.70 -44.78
C ASP A 68 -15.13 38.43 -43.94
N SER A 69 -14.43 37.44 -44.51
CA SER A 69 -14.22 36.14 -43.84
C SER A 69 -13.02 36.18 -42.92
N TYR A 70 -13.16 35.59 -41.72
CA TYR A 70 -12.05 35.30 -40.82
C TYR A 70 -11.70 33.83 -40.93
N TYR A 71 -10.55 33.53 -41.56
CA TYR A 71 -10.19 32.18 -41.97
C TYR A 71 -9.51 31.39 -40.86
N GLY A 72 -9.74 30.07 -40.84
CA GLY A 72 -9.02 29.15 -39.96
C GLY A 72 -9.15 29.49 -38.47
N ALA A 73 -10.29 30.01 -38.05
CA ALA A 73 -10.48 30.46 -36.68
C ALA A 73 -10.30 29.29 -35.69
N HIS A 74 -9.61 29.56 -34.60
CA HIS A 74 -9.39 28.62 -33.52
C HIS A 74 -9.17 29.35 -32.19
N ALA A 75 -9.43 28.65 -31.08
CA ALA A 75 -9.22 29.16 -29.73
C ALA A 75 -8.21 28.29 -28.96
N ILE A 76 -7.32 28.94 -28.22
CA ILE A 76 -6.37 28.28 -27.30
C ILE A 76 -6.46 28.91 -25.92
N LEU A 77 -6.03 28.17 -24.89
CA LEU A 77 -5.59 28.78 -23.63
C LEU A 77 -4.16 29.28 -23.83
N ALA A 78 -3.92 30.58 -23.74
CA ALA A 78 -2.59 31.17 -23.86
C ALA A 78 -1.89 31.25 -22.50
N GLU A 79 -2.62 31.40 -21.40
CA GLU A 79 -2.06 31.37 -20.05
C GLU A 79 -2.92 30.47 -19.16
N ALA A 80 -2.24 29.68 -18.34
CA ALA A 80 -2.86 28.81 -17.34
C ALA A 80 -3.02 29.58 -16.02
N PRO A 81 -3.99 29.21 -15.16
CA PRO A 81 -4.02 29.66 -13.78
C PRO A 81 -2.66 29.51 -13.08
N THR A 82 -2.29 30.50 -12.29
CA THR A 82 -1.07 30.52 -11.48
C THR A 82 -1.18 29.63 -10.25
N ASP A 83 -2.39 29.43 -9.72
CA ASP A 83 -2.62 28.50 -8.63
C ASP A 83 -2.65 27.05 -9.16
N PRO A 84 -1.71 26.17 -8.76
CA PRO A 84 -1.68 24.77 -9.22
C PRO A 84 -2.92 23.96 -8.82
N ARG A 85 -3.76 24.48 -7.90
CA ARG A 85 -5.04 23.86 -7.54
C ARG A 85 -6.19 24.30 -8.45
N VAL A 86 -5.98 25.21 -9.39
CA VAL A 86 -6.99 25.66 -10.33
C VAL A 86 -6.58 25.23 -11.74
N SER A 87 -7.52 24.67 -12.48
CA SER A 87 -7.31 24.25 -13.86
C SER A 87 -8.47 24.70 -14.73
N VAL A 88 -8.17 24.99 -15.99
CA VAL A 88 -9.16 25.44 -16.98
C VAL A 88 -9.02 24.58 -18.23
N THR A 89 -10.15 24.14 -18.77
CA THR A 89 -10.23 23.43 -20.05
C THR A 89 -11.33 24.02 -20.92
N LEU A 90 -11.16 23.96 -22.23
CA LEU A 90 -12.14 24.40 -23.23
C LEU A 90 -12.81 23.20 -23.87
N PHE A 91 -14.10 23.30 -24.15
CA PHE A 91 -14.85 22.36 -24.98
C PHE A 91 -15.99 23.08 -25.71
N THR A 92 -16.70 22.41 -26.60
CA THR A 92 -17.88 22.99 -27.27
C THR A 92 -18.94 21.93 -27.52
N THR A 93 -20.20 22.34 -27.44
CA THR A 93 -21.38 21.57 -27.85
C THR A 93 -21.80 21.90 -29.28
N LYS A 94 -21.17 22.91 -29.91
CA LYS A 94 -21.54 23.48 -31.22
C LYS A 94 -22.98 24.01 -31.27
N SER A 95 -23.56 24.38 -30.14
CA SER A 95 -24.92 24.93 -30.05
C SER A 95 -24.90 26.40 -29.64
N TRP A 96 -25.62 27.25 -30.38
CA TRP A 96 -25.74 28.67 -30.08
C TRP A 96 -26.75 28.97 -28.96
N THR A 97 -27.60 28.00 -28.60
CA THR A 97 -28.73 28.20 -27.68
C THR A 97 -28.69 27.28 -26.46
N ASP A 98 -27.76 26.34 -26.40
CA ASP A 98 -27.65 25.42 -25.26
C ASP A 98 -27.34 26.12 -23.94
N ARG A 99 -27.79 25.47 -22.87
CA ARG A 99 -27.60 25.88 -21.49
C ARG A 99 -26.71 24.89 -20.75
N ARG A 100 -26.37 25.22 -19.51
CA ARG A 100 -25.43 24.49 -18.66
C ARG A 100 -25.83 23.03 -18.50
N ASP A 101 -27.11 22.70 -18.38
CA ASP A 101 -27.56 21.30 -18.28
C ASP A 101 -27.15 20.48 -19.50
N ALA A 102 -27.38 20.99 -20.71
CA ALA A 102 -26.99 20.30 -21.94
C ALA A 102 -25.46 20.18 -22.07
N ALA A 103 -24.71 21.19 -21.61
CA ALA A 103 -23.25 21.15 -21.59
C ALA A 103 -22.70 20.16 -20.55
N LYS A 104 -23.32 20.11 -19.36
CA LYS A 104 -23.06 19.14 -18.29
C LYS A 104 -23.33 17.73 -18.79
N ASP A 105 -24.49 17.48 -19.41
CA ASP A 105 -24.84 16.18 -19.98
C ASP A 105 -23.80 15.74 -21.02
N ARG A 106 -23.33 16.66 -21.86
CA ARG A 106 -22.28 16.39 -22.85
C ARG A 106 -20.94 16.00 -22.21
N VAL A 107 -20.57 16.64 -21.11
CA VAL A 107 -19.35 16.35 -20.34
C VAL A 107 -19.47 15.01 -19.61
N GLU A 108 -20.63 14.73 -19.01
CA GLU A 108 -20.89 13.50 -18.26
C GLU A 108 -21.17 12.29 -19.14
N LEU A 109 -21.42 12.48 -20.44
CA LEU A 109 -21.54 11.39 -21.41
C LEU A 109 -20.24 10.60 -21.63
N TYR A 110 -19.23 10.74 -20.77
CA TYR A 110 -18.04 9.87 -20.73
C TYR A 110 -18.42 8.40 -20.47
N LEU A 111 -19.42 8.15 -19.62
CA LEU A 111 -20.10 6.85 -19.53
C LEU A 111 -21.49 6.94 -20.16
N ALA A 112 -21.75 6.01 -21.09
CA ALA A 112 -23.05 5.84 -21.72
C ALA A 112 -23.68 4.50 -21.33
N ARG A 113 -25.01 4.39 -21.51
CA ARG A 113 -25.76 3.17 -21.27
C ARG A 113 -25.27 2.04 -22.20
N GLY A 114 -24.91 0.92 -21.61
CA GLY A 114 -24.54 -0.30 -22.30
C GLY A 114 -25.69 -1.30 -22.41
N VAL A 115 -25.32 -2.57 -22.55
CA VAL A 115 -26.26 -3.70 -22.59
C VAL A 115 -26.98 -3.88 -21.24
N LYS A 116 -28.15 -4.53 -21.27
CA LYS A 116 -28.87 -4.91 -20.05
C LYS A 116 -27.98 -5.81 -19.19
N TRP A 117 -27.83 -5.48 -17.91
CA TRP A 117 -27.11 -6.31 -16.96
C TRP A 117 -27.90 -7.60 -16.71
N PRO A 118 -27.26 -8.78 -16.58
CA PRO A 118 -27.96 -10.05 -16.39
C PRO A 118 -28.79 -10.10 -15.09
N GLY A 119 -28.40 -9.36 -14.05
CA GLY A 119 -29.14 -9.29 -12.78
C GLY A 119 -30.35 -8.35 -12.79
N GLN A 120 -31.38 -8.70 -12.03
CA GLN A 120 -32.60 -7.89 -11.86
C GLN A 120 -32.54 -7.05 -10.59
N LEU A 121 -33.05 -5.82 -10.62
CA LEU A 121 -33.22 -5.02 -9.40
C LEU A 121 -34.33 -5.65 -8.56
N LEU A 122 -34.05 -6.07 -7.33
CA LEU A 122 -35.01 -6.81 -6.52
C LEU A 122 -35.96 -5.85 -5.78
N GLU A 123 -37.24 -5.82 -6.15
CA GLU A 123 -38.26 -4.97 -5.52
C GLU A 123 -37.92 -3.47 -5.57
N ARG A 124 -38.70 -2.65 -4.85
CA ARG A 124 -38.54 -1.19 -4.82
C ARG A 124 -37.30 -0.76 -4.01
N GLN A 125 -36.39 -0.04 -4.66
CA GLN A 125 -35.31 0.71 -4.02
C GLN A 125 -35.74 2.16 -3.81
N LEU A 126 -35.43 2.73 -2.65
CA LEU A 126 -35.94 4.04 -2.21
C LEU A 126 -34.88 5.13 -2.34
N THR A 127 -35.35 6.34 -2.64
CA THR A 127 -34.56 7.57 -2.59
C THR A 127 -33.86 7.72 -1.24
N GLY A 128 -32.58 8.09 -1.26
CA GLY A 128 -31.70 8.21 -0.09
C GLY A 128 -30.96 6.92 0.30
N GLN A 129 -31.34 5.76 -0.25
CA GLN A 129 -30.62 4.50 0.02
C GLN A 129 -29.21 4.54 -0.56
N ARG A 130 -28.25 3.97 0.18
CA ARG A 130 -26.83 3.82 -0.23
C ARG A 130 -26.47 2.39 -0.63
N ALA A 131 -27.49 1.56 -0.87
CA ALA A 131 -27.31 0.21 -1.39
C ALA A 131 -28.50 -0.13 -2.30
N ILE A 132 -28.21 -0.95 -3.32
CA ILE A 132 -29.22 -1.56 -4.18
C ILE A 132 -29.16 -3.07 -4.02
N THR A 133 -30.29 -3.74 -4.20
CA THR A 133 -30.35 -5.21 -4.15
C THR A 133 -30.57 -5.78 -5.54
N LEU A 134 -29.69 -6.68 -5.98
CA LEU A 134 -29.79 -7.39 -7.24
C LEU A 134 -30.14 -8.87 -7.01
N LEU A 135 -31.01 -9.42 -7.84
CA LEU A 135 -31.28 -10.85 -7.95
C LEU A 135 -30.51 -11.40 -9.14
N LEU A 136 -29.65 -12.39 -8.89
CA LEU A 136 -28.78 -13.03 -9.88
C LEU A 136 -29.01 -14.54 -9.89
N LYS A 137 -28.82 -15.19 -11.03
CA LYS A 137 -28.78 -16.66 -11.07
C LYS A 137 -27.45 -17.14 -10.50
N PRO A 138 -27.38 -18.37 -9.95
CA PRO A 138 -26.12 -18.92 -9.42
C PRO A 138 -24.94 -18.98 -10.41
N SER A 139 -25.21 -18.91 -11.72
CA SER A 139 -24.18 -18.90 -12.77
C SER A 139 -23.84 -17.50 -13.29
N ASP A 140 -24.57 -16.45 -12.89
CA ASP A 140 -24.31 -15.09 -13.35
C ASP A 140 -23.10 -14.49 -12.62
N SER A 141 -22.32 -13.69 -13.35
CA SER A 141 -21.21 -12.94 -12.74
C SER A 141 -21.73 -11.83 -11.84
N LEU A 142 -21.17 -11.73 -10.64
CA LEU A 142 -21.39 -10.58 -9.75
C LEU A 142 -20.85 -9.30 -10.40
N PRO A 143 -21.46 -8.12 -10.13
CA PRO A 143 -20.83 -6.86 -10.47
C PRO A 143 -19.46 -6.76 -9.78
N ARG A 144 -18.57 -5.92 -10.29
CA ARG A 144 -17.26 -5.71 -9.67
C ARG A 144 -17.31 -4.49 -8.75
N VAL A 145 -16.59 -4.53 -7.64
CA VAL A 145 -16.33 -3.31 -6.86
C VAL A 145 -15.57 -2.32 -7.75
N GLY A 146 -16.07 -1.08 -7.83
CA GLY A 146 -15.62 -0.03 -8.74
C GLY A 146 -16.37 0.02 -10.08
N GLN A 147 -17.15 -1.01 -10.44
CA GLN A 147 -17.96 -1.01 -11.66
C GLN A 147 -19.09 0.02 -11.55
N ALA A 148 -19.28 0.80 -12.61
CA ALA A 148 -20.42 1.70 -12.76
C ALA A 148 -21.56 0.97 -13.47
N LEU A 149 -22.75 1.02 -12.87
CA LEU A 149 -24.01 0.50 -13.41
C LEU A 149 -24.98 1.67 -13.63
N VAL A 150 -25.94 1.50 -14.52
CA VAL A 150 -27.03 2.46 -14.74
C VAL A 150 -28.35 1.83 -14.34
N LEU A 151 -29.08 2.51 -13.46
CA LEU A 151 -30.47 2.18 -13.14
C LEU A 151 -31.36 3.04 -14.04
N VAL A 152 -32.29 2.43 -14.76
CA VAL A 152 -33.24 3.13 -15.64
C VAL A 152 -34.65 2.73 -15.26
N GLN A 153 -35.44 3.69 -14.78
CA GLN A 153 -36.86 3.54 -14.49
C GLN A 153 -37.69 3.95 -15.71
N ASP A 154 -38.74 3.18 -16.02
CA ASP A 154 -39.70 3.43 -17.10
C ASP A 154 -39.02 3.65 -18.48
N GLU A 155 -38.05 2.80 -18.79
CA GLU A 155 -37.26 2.84 -20.03
C GLU A 155 -38.15 2.95 -21.29
N ALA A 156 -37.77 3.85 -22.20
CA ALA A 156 -38.48 4.19 -23.43
C ALA A 156 -39.88 4.80 -23.24
N LYS A 157 -40.17 5.37 -22.06
CA LYS A 157 -41.41 6.12 -21.78
C LYS A 157 -41.10 7.60 -21.48
N PRO A 158 -42.09 8.50 -21.60
CA PRO A 158 -41.90 9.92 -21.25
C PRO A 158 -41.53 10.20 -19.79
N THR A 159 -41.74 9.23 -18.89
CA THR A 159 -41.41 9.31 -17.45
C THR A 159 -40.07 8.66 -17.11
N GLU A 160 -39.21 8.42 -18.11
CA GLU A 160 -37.93 7.76 -17.91
C GLU A 160 -37.03 8.57 -16.97
N THR A 161 -36.50 7.92 -15.93
CA THR A 161 -35.46 8.49 -15.06
C THR A 161 -34.28 7.52 -14.97
N GLU A 162 -33.07 8.07 -14.95
CA GLU A 162 -31.86 7.25 -14.83
C GLU A 162 -30.93 7.74 -13.74
N GLN A 163 -30.15 6.82 -13.18
CA GLN A 163 -29.07 7.14 -12.27
C GLN A 163 -27.89 6.19 -12.47
N TYR A 164 -26.70 6.76 -12.62
CA TYR A 164 -25.45 6.04 -12.60
C TYR A 164 -25.04 5.81 -11.15
N VAL A 165 -24.66 4.58 -10.82
CA VAL A 165 -24.20 4.18 -9.50
C VAL A 165 -22.91 3.40 -9.61
N ARG A 166 -21.92 3.73 -8.77
CA ARG A 166 -20.67 2.95 -8.70
C ARG A 166 -20.74 2.02 -7.49
N VAL A 167 -20.54 0.74 -7.74
CA VAL A 167 -20.57 -0.28 -6.68
C VAL A 167 -19.33 -0.14 -5.81
N THR A 168 -19.51 0.08 -4.51
CA THR A 168 -18.42 0.20 -3.52
C THR A 168 -18.22 -1.08 -2.72
N ARG A 169 -19.27 -1.89 -2.56
CA ARG A 169 -19.23 -3.18 -1.86
C ARG A 169 -20.32 -4.09 -2.38
N ILE A 170 -20.10 -5.40 -2.29
CA ILE A 170 -21.11 -6.41 -2.64
C ILE A 170 -21.15 -7.45 -1.51
N THR A 171 -22.35 -7.77 -1.06
CA THR A 171 -22.62 -8.90 -0.17
C THR A 171 -23.68 -9.77 -0.78
N THR A 172 -23.44 -11.08 -0.82
CA THR A 172 -24.33 -12.04 -1.47
C THR A 172 -24.94 -13.01 -0.46
N THR A 173 -26.20 -13.33 -0.64
CA THR A 173 -26.90 -14.39 0.10
C THR A 173 -27.65 -15.28 -0.88
N GLU A 174 -27.48 -16.59 -0.79
CA GLU A 174 -28.30 -17.52 -1.56
C GLU A 174 -29.64 -17.74 -0.86
N ARG A 175 -30.74 -17.62 -1.60
CA ARG A 175 -32.10 -17.74 -1.05
C ARG A 175 -33.00 -18.49 -2.01
N GLU A 176 -33.83 -19.38 -1.47
CA GLU A 176 -34.91 -20.03 -2.20
C GLU A 176 -36.14 -19.11 -2.25
N PHE A 177 -36.61 -18.83 -3.46
CA PHE A 177 -37.83 -18.06 -3.71
C PHE A 177 -38.94 -18.99 -4.18
N THR A 178 -40.16 -18.64 -3.81
CA THR A 178 -41.38 -19.37 -4.17
C THR A 178 -42.29 -18.44 -4.96
N VAL A 179 -42.53 -18.74 -6.23
CA VAL A 179 -43.33 -17.91 -7.14
C VAL A 179 -44.50 -18.72 -7.70
N SER A 180 -45.65 -18.08 -7.85
CA SER A 180 -46.84 -18.69 -8.44
C SER A 180 -46.83 -18.47 -9.96
N GLU A 181 -46.72 -19.55 -10.73
CA GLU A 181 -46.68 -19.51 -12.20
C GLU A 181 -47.62 -20.58 -12.77
N GLY A 182 -48.46 -20.22 -13.75
CA GLY A 182 -49.35 -21.17 -14.43
C GLY A 182 -50.38 -21.91 -13.56
N GLY A 183 -50.72 -21.39 -12.37
CA GLY A 183 -51.63 -22.04 -11.42
C GLY A 183 -50.96 -23.04 -10.47
N GLY A 184 -49.62 -23.14 -10.48
CA GLY A 184 -48.82 -23.93 -9.54
C GLY A 184 -47.71 -23.11 -8.87
N THR A 185 -47.06 -23.70 -7.86
CA THR A 185 -45.99 -23.07 -7.09
C THR A 185 -44.63 -23.59 -7.57
N VAL A 186 -43.78 -22.72 -8.10
CA VAL A 186 -42.42 -23.04 -8.53
C VAL A 186 -41.42 -22.49 -7.52
N LYS A 187 -40.47 -23.32 -7.09
CA LYS A 187 -39.35 -22.90 -6.24
C LYS A 187 -38.07 -22.80 -7.05
N PHE A 188 -37.29 -21.75 -6.82
CA PHE A 188 -35.96 -21.61 -7.43
C PHE A 188 -34.96 -20.98 -6.45
N SER A 189 -33.69 -21.35 -6.57
CA SER A 189 -32.59 -20.71 -5.83
C SER A 189 -32.02 -19.56 -6.64
N ALA A 190 -31.78 -18.43 -5.98
CA ALA A 190 -31.13 -17.27 -6.58
C ALA A 190 -30.17 -16.60 -5.58
N ILE A 191 -29.19 -15.88 -6.12
CA ILE A 191 -28.25 -15.08 -5.35
C ILE A 191 -28.83 -13.67 -5.21
N VAL A 192 -29.03 -13.24 -3.97
CA VAL A 192 -29.38 -11.86 -3.62
C VAL A 192 -28.09 -11.11 -3.31
N ALA A 193 -27.68 -10.24 -4.23
CA ALA A 193 -26.50 -9.40 -4.11
C ALA A 193 -26.88 -7.98 -3.66
N THR A 194 -26.63 -7.65 -2.40
CA THR A 194 -26.73 -6.28 -1.88
C THR A 194 -25.45 -5.53 -2.24
N CYS A 195 -25.57 -4.56 -3.12
CA CYS A 195 -24.48 -3.73 -3.62
C CYS A 195 -24.55 -2.34 -2.96
N GLU A 196 -23.56 -1.98 -2.13
CA GLU A 196 -23.41 -0.59 -1.68
C GLU A 196 -22.95 0.28 -2.85
N ILE A 197 -23.42 1.53 -2.87
CA ILE A 197 -23.19 2.48 -3.96
C ILE A 197 -22.51 3.76 -3.44
N SER A 198 -21.71 4.39 -4.30
CA SER A 198 -20.95 5.61 -3.96
C SER A 198 -21.84 6.77 -3.53
N ASP A 199 -22.97 6.92 -4.21
CA ASP A 199 -23.91 8.03 -4.07
C ASP A 199 -25.30 7.50 -3.71
N PRO A 200 -26.04 8.18 -2.81
CA PRO A 200 -27.39 7.76 -2.49
C PRO A 200 -28.31 7.83 -3.72
N LEU A 201 -29.33 6.97 -3.77
CA LEU A 201 -30.36 7.03 -4.80
C LEU A 201 -31.09 8.38 -4.75
N ARG A 202 -31.23 9.03 -5.91
CA ARG A 202 -31.94 10.31 -6.09
C ARG A 202 -33.41 10.11 -6.47
N TYR A 203 -33.73 8.92 -6.95
CA TYR A 203 -35.08 8.52 -7.37
C TYR A 203 -35.42 7.14 -6.82
N ASP A 204 -36.71 6.86 -6.75
CA ASP A 204 -37.21 5.50 -6.48
C ASP A 204 -37.10 4.66 -7.75
N PHE A 205 -36.61 3.43 -7.60
CA PHE A 205 -36.51 2.45 -8.68
C PHE A 205 -37.34 1.22 -8.35
N GLU A 206 -38.37 0.94 -9.17
CA GLU A 206 -39.29 -0.18 -8.98
C GLU A 206 -38.83 -1.41 -9.76
N GLY A 207 -38.03 -2.25 -9.10
CA GLY A 207 -37.62 -3.56 -9.62
C GLY A 207 -38.76 -4.58 -9.63
N PRO A 208 -38.66 -5.68 -10.40
CA PRO A 208 -39.65 -6.74 -10.40
C PRO A 208 -39.65 -7.51 -9.07
N ALA A 209 -40.78 -8.16 -8.79
CA ALA A 209 -40.85 -9.23 -7.80
C ALA A 209 -39.87 -10.37 -8.19
N PRO A 210 -39.38 -11.17 -7.23
CA PRO A 210 -38.45 -12.26 -7.54
C PRO A 210 -38.97 -13.15 -8.66
N SER A 211 -38.17 -13.35 -9.71
CA SER A 211 -38.51 -14.21 -10.85
C SER A 211 -37.29 -14.99 -11.33
N ASN A 212 -37.53 -16.19 -11.84
CA ASN A 212 -36.52 -17.07 -12.46
C ASN A 212 -36.34 -16.80 -13.97
N ARG A 213 -37.08 -15.86 -14.55
CA ARG A 213 -37.08 -15.53 -15.98
C ARG A 213 -36.44 -14.18 -16.26
N ASP A 214 -35.78 -14.05 -17.41
CA ASP A 214 -35.08 -12.81 -17.81
C ASP A 214 -35.94 -11.83 -18.61
N ASP A 215 -37.10 -12.28 -19.08
CA ASP A 215 -38.04 -11.56 -19.94
C ASP A 215 -39.16 -10.84 -19.16
N VAL A 216 -39.01 -10.70 -17.84
CA VAL A 216 -39.95 -9.96 -17.00
C VAL A 216 -39.95 -8.49 -17.37
N LEU A 217 -41.15 -7.94 -17.62
CA LEU A 217 -41.37 -6.51 -17.82
C LEU A 217 -41.21 -5.79 -16.47
N ALA A 218 -39.98 -5.34 -16.21
CA ALA A 218 -39.64 -4.51 -15.08
C ALA A 218 -39.86 -3.03 -15.39
N LYS A 219 -40.26 -2.23 -14.39
CA LYS A 219 -40.25 -0.78 -14.52
C LYS A 219 -38.82 -0.24 -14.40
N ALA A 220 -38.05 -0.72 -13.43
CA ALA A 220 -36.62 -0.42 -13.32
C ALA A 220 -35.75 -1.54 -13.90
N VAL A 221 -34.82 -1.19 -14.79
CA VAL A 221 -33.82 -2.09 -15.34
C VAL A 221 -32.41 -1.64 -14.98
N VAL A 222 -31.51 -2.61 -14.84
CA VAL A 222 -30.08 -2.36 -14.60
C VAL A 222 -29.33 -2.58 -15.92
N ARG A 223 -28.45 -1.65 -16.28
CA ARG A 223 -27.59 -1.71 -17.46
C ARG A 223 -26.13 -1.57 -17.09
N ASP A 224 -25.27 -2.19 -17.90
CA ASP A 224 -23.83 -1.96 -17.82
C ASP A 224 -23.48 -0.58 -18.40
N THR A 225 -22.25 -0.12 -18.20
CA THR A 225 -21.75 1.14 -18.76
C THR A 225 -20.70 0.89 -19.84
N ILE A 226 -20.70 1.74 -20.87
CA ILE A 226 -19.64 1.77 -21.89
C ILE A 226 -18.99 3.15 -21.92
N VAL A 227 -17.68 3.20 -22.16
CA VAL A 227 -16.97 4.47 -22.29
C VAL A 227 -17.31 5.10 -23.64
N ALA A 228 -17.98 6.24 -23.62
CA ALA A 228 -18.27 7.06 -24.78
C ALA A 228 -17.49 8.38 -24.64
N ASN A 229 -16.43 8.58 -25.42
CA ASN A 229 -15.67 9.84 -25.36
C ASN A 229 -16.45 10.97 -26.07
N ALA A 230 -17.51 11.45 -25.43
CA ALA A 230 -18.45 12.40 -25.97
C ALA A 230 -17.83 13.79 -26.18
N ALA A 231 -17.24 14.38 -25.13
CA ALA A 231 -16.61 15.70 -25.20
C ALA A 231 -15.11 15.60 -25.55
N VAL A 232 -14.65 16.54 -26.37
CA VAL A 232 -13.23 16.76 -26.66
C VAL A 232 -12.77 17.99 -25.89
N TYR A 233 -11.74 17.82 -25.08
CA TYR A 233 -11.18 18.86 -24.21
C TYR A 233 -9.88 19.40 -24.79
N TYR A 234 -9.72 20.71 -24.63
CA TYR A 234 -8.52 21.44 -25.01
C TYR A 234 -7.96 22.17 -23.79
N GLY A 235 -6.65 22.17 -23.62
CA GLY A 235 -5.95 22.70 -22.45
C GLY A 235 -4.60 23.33 -22.78
N ILE A 236 -3.85 23.61 -21.72
CA ILE A 236 -2.49 24.17 -21.76
C ILE A 236 -1.62 23.43 -20.75
N ALA A 237 -0.34 23.25 -21.08
CA ALA A 237 0.67 22.72 -20.17
C ALA A 237 2.01 23.47 -20.33
N PRO A 238 2.80 23.64 -19.26
CA PRO A 238 4.16 24.16 -19.38
C PRO A 238 5.08 23.15 -20.05
N THR A 239 6.19 23.61 -20.62
CA THR A 239 7.27 22.71 -21.07
C THR A 239 8.11 22.24 -19.88
N VAL A 240 8.57 20.99 -19.89
CA VAL A 240 9.47 20.43 -18.84
C VAL A 240 10.90 20.21 -19.31
N ALA A 241 11.14 20.35 -20.61
CA ALA A 241 12.47 20.39 -21.21
C ALA A 241 12.54 21.58 -22.19
N GLU A 242 13.75 22.08 -22.42
CA GLU A 242 14.02 23.03 -23.51
C GLU A 242 13.70 22.35 -24.85
N ALA A 243 13.04 23.08 -25.75
CA ALA A 243 12.80 22.63 -27.12
C ALA A 243 13.51 23.59 -28.08
N ARG A 244 14.34 23.05 -28.97
CA ARG A 244 15.23 23.86 -29.82
C ARG A 244 14.73 23.92 -31.25
N VAL A 245 15.24 24.90 -32.00
CA VAL A 245 15.03 24.99 -33.45
C VAL A 245 15.41 23.65 -34.11
N GLY A 246 14.51 23.12 -34.93
CA GLY A 246 14.68 21.84 -35.63
C GLY A 246 14.10 20.62 -34.91
N ASP A 247 13.76 20.73 -33.62
CA ASP A 247 13.17 19.62 -32.88
C ASP A 247 11.76 19.30 -33.39
N LEU A 248 11.45 18.00 -33.46
CA LEU A 248 10.09 17.50 -33.77
C LEU A 248 9.31 17.12 -32.52
N ARG A 249 9.91 17.25 -31.33
CA ARG A 249 9.34 16.77 -30.07
C ARG A 249 9.35 17.87 -29.04
N VAL A 250 8.26 17.96 -28.28
CA VAL A 250 8.15 18.84 -27.11
C VAL A 250 7.71 18.02 -25.92
N GLN A 251 8.31 18.28 -24.75
CA GLN A 251 7.97 17.59 -23.52
C GLN A 251 7.09 18.46 -22.62
N VAL A 252 5.94 17.92 -22.23
CA VAL A 252 5.04 18.48 -21.20
C VAL A 252 5.00 17.55 -19.97
N PRO A 253 4.47 17.97 -18.81
CA PRO A 253 4.37 17.11 -17.61
C PRO A 253 3.47 15.89 -17.82
N GLY A 254 2.50 15.99 -18.72
CA GLY A 254 1.55 14.93 -19.01
C GLY A 254 0.54 15.34 -20.09
N LEU A 255 -0.21 14.37 -20.59
CA LEU A 255 -1.19 14.57 -21.68
C LEU A 255 -2.57 15.01 -21.19
N PHE A 256 -2.77 15.08 -19.88
CA PHE A 256 -4.07 15.18 -19.24
C PHE A 256 -4.26 16.51 -18.50
N GLY A 257 -5.44 17.10 -18.64
CA GLY A 257 -5.93 18.19 -17.80
C GLY A 257 -6.84 17.66 -16.70
N GLN A 258 -6.88 18.37 -15.57
CA GLN A 258 -7.80 18.04 -14.48
C GLN A 258 -9.20 18.58 -14.82
N LEU A 259 -10.21 17.72 -14.84
CA LEU A 259 -11.61 18.10 -15.06
C LEU A 259 -12.43 18.04 -13.78
N VAL A 260 -12.12 17.10 -12.89
CA VAL A 260 -12.85 16.90 -11.63
C VAL A 260 -11.86 16.88 -10.47
N PRO A 261 -12.18 17.47 -9.31
CA PRO A 261 -11.40 17.25 -8.09
C PRO A 261 -11.44 15.77 -7.69
N SER A 262 -10.40 15.00 -8.01
CA SER A 262 -10.28 13.61 -7.53
C SER A 262 -9.47 13.58 -6.24
N ALA A 263 -10.00 12.88 -5.25
CA ALA A 263 -9.36 12.62 -3.96
C ALA A 263 -8.98 11.13 -3.80
N GLN A 264 -8.75 10.41 -4.91
CA GLN A 264 -8.25 9.04 -4.85
C GLN A 264 -6.75 9.03 -4.61
N SER A 265 -6.34 8.39 -3.52
CA SER A 265 -4.94 8.07 -3.23
C SER A 265 -4.83 6.56 -3.08
N GLU A 266 -3.90 5.95 -3.80
CA GLU A 266 -3.50 4.57 -3.61
C GLU A 266 -2.22 4.52 -2.77
N THR A 267 -2.19 3.67 -1.76
CA THR A 267 -1.02 3.43 -0.92
C THR A 267 -0.57 1.99 -1.10
N PRO A 268 0.58 1.73 -1.75
CA PRO A 268 1.11 0.38 -1.85
C PRO A 268 1.64 -0.10 -0.49
N LEU A 269 1.33 -1.34 -0.14
CA LEU A 269 1.78 -2.03 1.06
C LEU A 269 2.57 -3.26 0.61
N VAL A 270 3.87 -3.30 0.89
CA VAL A 270 4.79 -4.32 0.37
C VAL A 270 5.50 -5.03 1.51
N ASP A 271 5.55 -6.36 1.43
CA ASP A 271 6.28 -7.28 2.28
C ASP A 271 6.01 -7.15 3.79
N LEU A 272 4.75 -6.83 4.12
CA LEU A 272 4.32 -6.68 5.51
C LEU A 272 4.10 -8.04 6.16
N ASN A 273 4.37 -8.12 7.47
CA ASN A 273 4.15 -9.33 8.24
C ASN A 273 2.66 -9.49 8.55
N ALA A 274 2.11 -10.67 8.25
CA ALA A 274 0.68 -10.94 8.40
C ALA A 274 0.25 -11.11 9.86
N ALA A 275 0.99 -11.81 10.72
CA ALA A 275 0.45 -12.25 12.02
C ALA A 275 0.79 -11.32 13.21
N GLY A 276 0.99 -10.03 12.96
CA GLY A 276 1.35 -9.06 14.00
C GLY A 276 2.67 -9.41 14.70
N GLN A 277 3.13 -8.54 15.61
CA GLN A 277 4.27 -8.84 16.46
C GLN A 277 3.83 -8.77 17.92
N ALA A 278 4.05 -9.85 18.65
CA ALA A 278 3.87 -9.93 20.09
C ALA A 278 5.24 -10.13 20.75
N VAL A 279 5.41 -9.55 21.93
CA VAL A 279 6.62 -9.72 22.75
C VAL A 279 6.22 -10.40 24.05
N PRO A 280 6.11 -11.75 24.08
CA PRO A 280 5.84 -12.44 25.32
C PRO A 280 6.98 -12.26 26.32
N LEU A 281 6.66 -11.94 27.56
CA LEU A 281 7.63 -11.94 28.66
C LEU A 281 7.63 -13.32 29.31
N LEU A 282 8.76 -14.03 29.17
CA LEU A 282 8.92 -15.42 29.59
C LEU A 282 9.96 -15.51 30.70
N GLU A 283 9.60 -16.05 31.86
CA GLU A 283 10.57 -16.21 32.96
C GLU A 283 11.76 -17.07 32.51
N SER A 284 12.96 -16.54 32.71
CA SER A 284 14.22 -17.11 32.25
C SER A 284 15.22 -17.35 33.38
N GLY A 285 14.86 -17.01 34.63
CA GLY A 285 15.69 -17.21 35.83
C GLY A 285 15.16 -18.29 36.78
N SER A 286 15.89 -18.56 37.87
CA SER A 286 15.50 -19.51 38.93
C SER A 286 14.84 -18.77 40.11
N GLY A 287 13.74 -18.07 39.84
CA GLY A 287 13.05 -17.22 40.81
C GLY A 287 13.62 -15.80 40.91
N VAL A 288 13.59 -15.21 42.11
CA VAL A 288 13.94 -13.79 42.33
C VAL A 288 15.46 -13.60 42.36
N LEU A 289 15.99 -12.92 41.36
CA LEU A 289 17.35 -12.41 41.34
C LEU A 289 17.43 -11.15 42.20
N THR A 290 18.37 -11.10 43.16
CA THR A 290 18.63 -9.91 43.99
C THR A 290 20.09 -9.51 43.88
N TYR A 291 20.34 -8.22 43.65
CA TYR A 291 21.69 -7.65 43.68
C TYR A 291 21.68 -6.22 44.22
N THR A 292 22.84 -5.78 44.70
CA THR A 292 23.06 -4.39 45.12
C THR A 292 23.42 -3.56 43.89
N ALA A 293 22.67 -2.50 43.64
CA ALA A 293 22.97 -1.51 42.62
C ALA A 293 23.48 -0.23 43.30
N ASN A 294 24.54 0.35 42.74
CA ASN A 294 25.01 1.68 43.11
C ASN A 294 24.47 2.70 42.10
N GLY A 295 23.80 3.75 42.58
CA GLY A 295 23.25 4.77 41.71
C GLY A 295 22.39 5.80 42.44
N GLN A 296 21.53 6.47 41.67
CA GLN A 296 20.54 7.42 42.17
C GLN A 296 19.15 7.08 41.64
N VAL A 297 18.18 7.03 42.56
CA VAL A 297 16.75 7.13 42.23
C VAL A 297 16.37 8.60 42.35
N ALA A 298 16.03 9.26 41.25
CA ALA A 298 15.67 10.68 41.27
C ALA A 298 14.79 11.05 40.08
N SER A 299 14.11 12.20 40.19
CA SER A 299 13.33 12.84 39.12
C SER A 299 14.03 12.78 37.75
N GLY A 300 13.34 12.27 36.73
CA GLY A 300 13.84 12.24 35.35
C GLY A 300 15.02 11.30 35.09
N ARG A 301 15.35 10.39 36.02
CA ARG A 301 16.40 9.37 35.85
C ARG A 301 15.81 8.01 35.48
N ASN A 302 16.64 7.20 34.82
CA ASN A 302 16.35 5.81 34.51
C ASN A 302 17.21 4.89 35.40
N LEU A 303 16.69 3.69 35.64
CA LEU A 303 17.39 2.58 36.25
C LEU A 303 17.38 1.38 35.29
N TYR A 304 18.55 0.98 34.82
CA TYR A 304 18.78 -0.14 33.91
C TYR A 304 19.08 -1.40 34.74
N LEU A 305 18.25 -2.42 34.58
CA LEU A 305 18.31 -3.67 35.34
C LEU A 305 19.21 -4.72 34.68
N GLY A 306 19.46 -4.53 33.37
CA GLY A 306 20.35 -5.38 32.57
C GLY A 306 19.74 -6.72 32.15
N ASN A 307 18.43 -6.94 32.32
CA ASN A 307 17.71 -8.08 31.75
C ASN A 307 16.22 -7.69 31.73
N PRO A 308 15.43 -8.13 30.74
CA PRO A 308 13.98 -8.12 30.88
C PRO A 308 13.52 -8.78 32.19
N LEU A 309 12.30 -8.47 32.62
CA LEU A 309 11.76 -8.96 33.88
C LEU A 309 10.29 -9.34 33.78
N VAL A 310 9.88 -10.28 34.63
CA VAL A 310 8.48 -10.67 34.76
C VAL A 310 7.68 -9.52 35.38
N PRO A 311 6.54 -9.11 34.78
CA PRO A 311 5.69 -8.06 35.35
C PRO A 311 5.23 -8.38 36.78
N GLY A 312 5.19 -7.37 37.64
CA GLY A 312 4.81 -7.48 39.05
C GLY A 312 5.90 -8.07 39.96
N SER A 313 7.12 -8.31 39.45
CA SER A 313 8.22 -8.91 40.22
C SER A 313 9.25 -7.92 40.75
N LEU A 314 9.23 -6.66 40.28
CA LEU A 314 10.25 -5.67 40.59
C LEU A 314 10.07 -5.11 42.00
N ARG A 315 11.14 -5.17 42.78
CA ARG A 315 11.26 -4.50 44.08
C ARG A 315 12.58 -3.77 44.19
N ILE A 316 12.53 -2.48 44.52
CA ILE A 316 13.70 -1.64 44.78
C ILE A 316 13.64 -1.18 46.24
N THR A 317 14.65 -1.50 47.04
CA THR A 317 14.67 -1.19 48.48
C THR A 317 15.97 -0.48 48.85
N GLY A 318 15.87 0.67 49.53
CA GLY A 318 17.01 1.41 50.08
C GLY A 318 16.68 1.99 51.46
N GLY A 319 17.58 2.78 52.05
CA GLY A 319 17.50 3.27 53.44
C GLY A 319 16.22 4.08 53.76
N GLY A 320 15.11 3.39 53.98
CA GLY A 320 13.79 3.93 54.33
C GLY A 320 12.72 3.91 53.23
N TYR A 321 13.01 3.40 52.03
CA TYR A 321 12.03 3.37 50.92
C TYR A 321 11.92 1.98 50.28
N THR A 322 10.74 1.68 49.74
CA THR A 322 10.49 0.47 48.94
C THR A 322 9.59 0.82 47.77
N PHE A 323 10.04 0.49 46.57
CA PHE A 323 9.27 0.66 45.34
C PHE A 323 8.93 -0.70 44.76
N THR A 324 7.69 -0.84 44.30
CA THR A 324 7.16 -2.06 43.68
C THR A 324 6.47 -1.73 42.38
N ASP A 325 6.52 -2.62 41.40
CA ASP A 325 5.78 -2.45 40.16
C ASP A 325 4.35 -2.99 40.26
N ALA A 326 3.43 -2.33 39.56
CA ALA A 326 2.06 -2.78 39.35
C ALA A 326 1.51 -2.13 38.07
N ALA A 327 1.03 -2.93 37.11
CA ALA A 327 0.44 -2.42 35.86
C ALA A 327 1.37 -1.54 35.00
N GLY A 328 2.68 -1.86 34.95
CA GLY A 328 3.69 -1.03 34.26
C GLY A 328 4.02 0.29 34.97
N GLN A 329 3.43 0.52 36.15
CA GLN A 329 3.70 1.68 36.99
C GLN A 329 4.61 1.27 38.15
N LEU A 330 5.63 2.09 38.43
CA LEU A 330 6.44 1.96 39.64
C LEU A 330 5.78 2.75 40.77
N LYS A 331 5.52 2.09 41.90
CA LYS A 331 4.77 2.65 43.03
C LYS A 331 5.59 2.70 44.31
N SER A 332 5.34 3.75 45.10
CA SER A 332 5.72 3.86 46.51
C SER A 332 4.44 3.87 47.35
N GLY A 333 4.10 2.73 47.96
CA GLY A 333 2.77 2.53 48.55
C GLY A 333 1.67 2.63 47.49
N THR A 334 0.72 3.55 47.66
CA THR A 334 -0.37 3.79 46.68
C THR A 334 -0.01 4.80 45.59
N SER A 335 1.10 5.54 45.74
CA SER A 335 1.49 6.62 44.83
C SER A 335 2.37 6.12 43.69
N THR A 336 2.00 6.45 42.45
CA THR A 336 2.84 6.20 41.26
C THR A 336 4.01 7.19 41.24
N ILE A 337 5.24 6.67 41.14
CA ILE A 337 6.50 7.43 41.10
C ILE A 337 7.28 7.22 39.80
N GLY A 338 6.80 6.39 38.89
CA GLY A 338 7.49 6.09 37.64
C GLY A 338 6.78 5.03 36.81
N THR A 339 7.45 4.59 35.76
CA THR A 339 6.99 3.51 34.87
C THR A 339 8.08 2.44 34.75
N VAL A 340 7.67 1.24 34.37
CA VAL A 340 8.58 0.11 34.15
C VAL A 340 8.37 -0.42 32.74
N ASP A 341 9.45 -0.45 31.96
CA ASP A 341 9.54 -1.14 30.69
C ASP A 341 10.11 -2.53 30.94
N TYR A 342 9.22 -3.52 30.99
CA TYR A 342 9.57 -4.90 31.32
C TYR A 342 10.44 -5.59 30.26
N ALA A 343 10.21 -5.28 28.98
CA ALA A 343 10.96 -5.89 27.88
C ALA A 343 12.39 -5.33 27.81
N ARG A 344 12.58 -4.05 28.12
CA ARG A 344 13.92 -3.43 28.15
C ARG A 344 14.63 -3.58 29.49
N GLY A 345 13.94 -4.01 30.54
CA GLY A 345 14.50 -4.06 31.88
C GLY A 345 14.85 -2.67 32.41
N LEU A 346 13.93 -1.70 32.25
CA LEU A 346 14.17 -0.29 32.58
C LEU A 346 13.07 0.26 33.47
N ALA A 347 13.44 0.91 34.58
CA ALA A 347 12.52 1.70 35.39
C ALA A 347 12.80 3.20 35.19
N ALA A 348 11.79 3.97 34.80
CA ALA A 348 11.89 5.41 34.56
C ALA A 348 11.14 6.17 35.67
N PHE A 349 11.82 7.07 36.35
CA PHE A 349 11.23 7.85 37.46
C PHE A 349 10.63 9.15 36.95
N LYS A 350 9.38 9.44 37.34
CA LYS A 350 8.65 10.63 36.91
C LYS A 350 9.19 11.91 37.57
N ASP A 351 8.82 13.06 37.03
CA ASP A 351 9.17 14.34 37.63
C ASP A 351 8.59 14.53 39.05
N GLY A 352 9.42 15.06 39.95
CA GLY A 352 9.07 15.23 41.36
C GLY A 352 9.33 14.00 42.25
N THR A 353 9.94 12.94 41.71
CA THR A 353 10.42 11.81 42.52
C THR A 353 11.58 12.25 43.42
N PRO A 354 11.51 12.08 44.76
CA PRO A 354 12.60 12.46 45.66
C PRO A 354 13.91 11.75 45.31
N GLY A 355 15.04 12.45 45.49
CA GLY A 355 16.37 11.91 45.23
C GLY A 355 16.85 11.01 46.36
N TYR A 356 17.13 9.75 46.05
CA TYR A 356 17.78 8.78 46.92
C TYR A 356 19.07 8.29 46.24
N GLY A 357 20.22 8.50 46.87
CA GLY A 357 21.53 8.08 46.33
C GLY A 357 22.19 7.03 47.21
N GLY A 358 23.11 6.27 46.63
CA GLY A 358 23.92 5.27 47.33
C GLY A 358 23.60 3.84 46.88
N ASP A 359 23.95 2.88 47.73
CA ASP A 359 23.68 1.46 47.47
C ASP A 359 22.23 1.12 47.85
N PHE A 360 21.51 0.47 46.93
CA PHE A 360 20.17 -0.05 47.16
C PHE A 360 20.04 -1.46 46.57
N GLN A 361 19.12 -2.24 47.13
CA GLN A 361 18.83 -3.58 46.63
C GLN A 361 17.77 -3.54 45.54
N VAL A 362 18.04 -4.26 44.47
CA VAL A 362 17.13 -4.50 43.35
C VAL A 362 16.83 -5.99 43.31
N SER A 363 15.55 -6.35 43.35
CA SER A 363 15.06 -7.71 43.28
C SER A 363 14.01 -7.84 42.16
N PHE A 364 14.15 -8.81 41.25
CA PHE A 364 13.15 -9.12 40.23
C PHE A 364 13.30 -10.56 39.72
N ARG A 365 12.30 -11.07 38.99
CA ARG A 365 12.43 -12.34 38.26
C ARG A 365 12.87 -12.07 36.82
N PRO A 366 14.05 -12.54 36.37
CA PRO A 366 14.52 -12.33 35.00
C PRO A 366 13.59 -12.94 33.96
N ALA A 367 13.47 -12.29 32.79
CA ALA A 367 12.65 -12.76 31.68
C ALA A 367 13.38 -12.67 30.33
N GLY A 368 13.00 -13.49 29.37
CA GLY A 368 13.26 -13.25 27.95
C GLY A 368 12.09 -12.51 27.31
N ALA A 369 12.39 -11.66 26.33
CA ALA A 369 11.41 -10.87 25.57
C ALA A 369 11.54 -11.11 24.06
N PRO A 370 11.38 -12.37 23.56
CA PRO A 370 11.49 -12.66 22.14
C PRO A 370 10.42 -11.89 21.36
N THR A 371 10.78 -11.31 20.23
CA THR A 371 9.81 -10.74 19.29
C THR A 371 9.36 -11.85 18.35
N ARG A 372 8.09 -12.25 18.42
CA ARG A 372 7.54 -13.28 17.53
C ARG A 372 6.25 -12.85 16.89
N VAL A 373 5.98 -13.50 15.78
CA VAL A 373 4.68 -13.47 15.13
C VAL A 373 3.65 -14.20 16.00
N ALA A 374 2.47 -13.61 16.15
CA ALA A 374 1.50 -13.97 17.16
C ALA A 374 0.55 -15.09 16.69
N ASP A 375 0.07 -15.91 17.63
CA ASP A 375 -1.15 -16.67 17.45
C ASP A 375 -2.33 -15.69 17.29
N THR A 376 -3.26 -15.99 16.39
CA THR A 376 -4.39 -15.10 16.10
C THR A 376 -5.73 -15.76 16.29
N ALA A 377 -6.73 -14.96 16.67
CA ALA A 377 -8.15 -15.32 16.73
C ALA A 377 -9.01 -14.10 16.42
N ALA A 378 -10.30 -14.31 16.13
CA ALA A 378 -11.21 -13.20 15.86
C ALA A 378 -12.66 -13.51 16.22
N ILE A 379 -13.36 -12.51 16.76
CA ILE A 379 -14.83 -12.53 16.93
C ILE A 379 -15.44 -11.73 15.77
N GLY A 380 -16.31 -12.35 14.98
CA GLY A 380 -17.06 -11.64 13.92
C GLY A 380 -18.18 -10.79 14.51
N ILE A 381 -18.33 -9.56 14.03
CA ILE A 381 -19.37 -8.61 14.44
C ILE A 381 -20.45 -8.57 13.36
N ALA A 382 -21.60 -9.15 13.66
CA ALA A 382 -22.82 -9.05 12.88
C ALA A 382 -23.76 -7.99 13.50
N GLN A 383 -24.85 -7.63 12.82
CA GLN A 383 -25.78 -6.64 13.34
C GLN A 383 -26.48 -7.12 14.63
N GLU A 384 -26.71 -8.43 14.76
CA GLU A 384 -27.42 -9.04 15.89
C GLU A 384 -26.56 -9.23 17.13
N ASN A 385 -25.23 -9.35 16.99
CA ASN A 385 -24.31 -9.56 18.11
C ASN A 385 -23.51 -8.30 18.49
N ARG A 386 -23.86 -7.15 17.91
CA ARG A 386 -23.20 -5.86 18.16
C ARG A 386 -23.46 -5.39 19.60
N GLY A 387 -22.40 -5.27 20.39
CA GLY A 387 -22.45 -4.76 21.75
C GLY A 387 -21.15 -4.05 22.16
N TYR A 388 -21.06 -3.67 23.45
CA TYR A 388 -19.86 -3.09 24.04
C TYR A 388 -18.95 -4.13 24.72
N ALA A 389 -19.52 -5.25 25.19
CA ALA A 389 -18.82 -6.26 25.96
C ALA A 389 -18.67 -7.56 25.19
N TYR A 390 -17.46 -8.12 25.17
CA TYR A 390 -17.11 -9.35 24.46
C TYR A 390 -16.23 -10.23 25.34
N THR A 391 -16.36 -11.55 25.16
CA THR A 391 -15.53 -12.54 25.85
C THR A 391 -14.99 -13.58 24.87
N ILE A 392 -13.78 -14.07 25.13
CA ILE A 392 -13.15 -15.17 24.39
C ILE A 392 -12.18 -15.90 25.32
N THR A 393 -11.99 -17.19 25.10
CA THR A 393 -10.91 -17.96 25.74
C THR A 393 -9.84 -18.25 24.69
N LEU A 394 -8.63 -17.75 24.92
CA LEU A 394 -7.49 -17.92 24.03
C LEU A 394 -6.68 -19.14 24.44
N SER A 395 -6.36 -20.00 23.47
CA SER A 395 -5.57 -21.20 23.69
C SER A 395 -4.52 -21.37 22.59
N PRO A 396 -3.23 -21.55 22.94
CA PRO A 396 -2.66 -21.54 24.29
C PRO A 396 -2.87 -20.18 24.98
N PRO A 397 -2.91 -20.12 26.33
CA PRO A 397 -3.13 -18.86 27.03
C PRO A 397 -1.99 -17.87 26.74
N PRO A 398 -2.30 -16.58 26.55
CA PRO A 398 -1.29 -15.55 26.32
C PRO A 398 -0.32 -15.43 27.48
N LYS A 399 0.92 -15.03 27.17
CA LYS A 399 1.88 -14.62 28.20
C LYS A 399 1.76 -13.14 28.54
N PRO A 400 2.21 -12.71 29.73
CA PRO A 400 2.16 -11.31 30.15
C PRO A 400 2.77 -10.36 29.11
N GLY A 401 2.01 -9.33 28.74
CA GLY A 401 2.40 -8.30 27.78
C GLY A 401 2.31 -8.74 26.31
N ALA A 402 1.83 -9.97 26.05
CA ALA A 402 1.87 -10.57 24.72
C ALA A 402 0.57 -10.40 23.92
N LEU A 403 -0.52 -9.91 24.51
CA LEU A 403 -1.83 -9.80 23.84
C LEU A 403 -2.06 -8.39 23.26
N ILE A 404 -2.45 -8.35 21.99
CA ILE A 404 -2.98 -7.18 21.29
C ILE A 404 -4.40 -7.50 20.83
N VAL A 405 -5.32 -6.57 21.06
CA VAL A 405 -6.71 -6.65 20.62
C VAL A 405 -7.02 -5.45 19.72
N SER A 406 -7.55 -5.69 18.52
CA SER A 406 -7.92 -4.64 17.57
C SER A 406 -9.41 -4.71 17.25
N TYR A 407 -10.10 -3.57 17.20
CA TYR A 407 -11.49 -3.50 16.72
C TYR A 407 -11.73 -2.25 15.87
N MET A 408 -12.74 -2.29 15.01
CA MET A 408 -13.11 -1.16 14.15
C MET A 408 -14.36 -0.45 14.69
N ALA A 409 -14.32 0.87 14.75
CA ALA A 409 -15.50 1.71 14.98
C ALA A 409 -15.44 2.99 14.12
N GLN A 410 -16.57 3.38 13.53
CA GLN A 410 -16.67 4.49 12.58
C GLN A 410 -15.65 4.41 11.42
N GLY A 411 -15.36 3.21 10.94
CA GLY A 411 -14.41 2.96 9.86
C GLY A 411 -12.93 3.05 10.26
N LYS A 412 -12.61 3.23 11.55
CA LYS A 412 -11.23 3.32 12.05
C LYS A 412 -10.92 2.17 13.01
N TRP A 413 -9.71 1.62 12.88
CA TRP A 413 -9.19 0.60 13.79
C TRP A 413 -8.59 1.23 15.06
N TYR A 414 -8.89 0.59 16.19
CA TYR A 414 -8.36 0.92 17.51
C TYR A 414 -7.66 -0.30 18.09
N ASP A 415 -6.48 -0.10 18.68
CA ASP A 415 -5.67 -1.16 19.29
C ASP A 415 -5.65 -1.01 20.81
N LEU A 416 -5.79 -2.13 21.50
CA LEU A 416 -5.70 -2.29 22.94
C LEU A 416 -4.61 -3.32 23.24
N ARG A 417 -3.81 -3.07 24.27
CA ARG A 417 -2.67 -3.93 24.63
C ARG A 417 -2.76 -4.39 26.07
N ASP A 418 -2.41 -5.65 26.28
CA ASP A 418 -2.13 -6.19 27.60
C ASP A 418 -0.92 -5.48 28.23
N GLN A 419 -1.07 -5.04 29.48
CA GLN A 419 -0.04 -4.33 30.24
C GLN A 419 0.87 -5.27 31.06
N GLY A 420 0.63 -6.59 30.99
CA GLY A 420 1.44 -7.59 31.69
C GLY A 420 0.95 -7.94 33.10
N ASP A 421 -0.06 -7.23 33.61
CA ASP A 421 -0.73 -7.48 34.89
C ASP A 421 -2.14 -8.08 34.73
N GLY A 422 -2.49 -8.46 33.51
CA GLY A 422 -3.83 -8.92 33.14
C GLY A 422 -4.80 -7.79 32.79
N ALA A 423 -4.40 -6.51 32.84
CA ALA A 423 -5.24 -5.42 32.33
C ALA A 423 -4.96 -5.14 30.85
N ILE A 424 -6.02 -5.00 30.05
CA ILE A 424 -5.97 -4.62 28.64
C ILE A 424 -6.38 -3.15 28.53
N ARG A 425 -5.58 -2.31 27.87
CA ARG A 425 -5.84 -0.86 27.75
C ARG A 425 -5.45 -0.31 26.37
N GLY A 426 -6.21 0.68 25.91
CA GLY A 426 -5.83 1.51 24.77
C GLY A 426 -4.79 2.55 25.13
N THR A 427 -4.19 3.16 24.10
CA THR A 427 -3.34 4.35 24.27
C THR A 427 -4.10 5.52 24.89
N ASP A 428 -5.41 5.56 24.66
CA ASP A 428 -6.35 6.45 25.33
C ASP A 428 -7.42 5.61 26.05
N SER A 429 -7.82 6.03 27.24
CA SER A 429 -8.87 5.37 28.02
C SER A 429 -10.22 5.27 27.30
N SER A 430 -10.49 6.19 26.35
CA SER A 430 -11.71 6.21 25.53
C SER A 430 -11.76 5.10 24.48
N PHE A 431 -10.66 4.38 24.22
CA PHE A 431 -10.64 3.29 23.23
C PHE A 431 -11.16 1.97 23.82
N GLY A 432 -11.33 1.90 25.14
CA GLY A 432 -11.82 0.71 25.82
C GLY A 432 -10.79 0.08 26.76
N ALA A 433 -11.25 -0.93 27.48
CA ALA A 433 -10.50 -1.61 28.51
C ALA A 433 -10.96 -3.06 28.64
N GLY A 434 -10.12 -3.90 29.22
CA GLY A 434 -10.46 -5.29 29.46
C GLY A 434 -9.58 -5.94 30.50
N THR A 435 -9.83 -7.22 30.76
CA THR A 435 -9.02 -8.06 31.62
C THR A 435 -8.71 -9.39 30.94
N LEU A 436 -7.52 -9.92 31.21
CA LEU A 436 -7.01 -11.20 30.75
C LEU A 436 -6.57 -12.01 31.97
N ASP A 437 -7.02 -13.25 32.04
CA ASP A 437 -6.51 -14.24 32.98
C ASP A 437 -5.45 -15.12 32.28
N TYR A 438 -4.19 -15.03 32.73
CA TYR A 438 -3.07 -15.76 32.13
C TYR A 438 -3.08 -17.27 32.38
N VAL A 439 -3.90 -17.77 33.31
CA VAL A 439 -4.00 -19.20 33.62
C VAL A 439 -5.02 -19.85 32.70
N THR A 440 -6.20 -19.25 32.59
CA THR A 440 -7.30 -19.79 31.78
C THR A 440 -7.28 -19.31 30.33
N GLY A 441 -6.59 -18.20 30.03
CA GLY A 441 -6.64 -17.53 28.73
C GLY A 441 -7.94 -16.75 28.49
N SER A 442 -8.77 -16.57 29.52
CA SER A 442 -10.06 -15.89 29.41
C SER A 442 -9.86 -14.38 29.30
N VAL A 443 -10.45 -13.78 28.27
CA VAL A 443 -10.44 -12.35 28.02
C VAL A 443 -11.87 -11.81 28.18
N ILE A 444 -11.99 -10.72 28.93
CA ILE A 444 -13.19 -9.88 29.00
C ILE A 444 -12.81 -8.52 28.44
N LEU A 445 -13.51 -8.07 27.40
CA LEU A 445 -13.23 -6.84 26.69
C LEU A 445 -14.46 -5.93 26.71
N THR A 446 -14.25 -4.66 27.02
CA THR A 446 -15.23 -3.58 26.83
C THR A 446 -14.67 -2.58 25.83
N THR A 447 -15.29 -2.45 24.66
CA THR A 447 -14.86 -1.50 23.63
C THR A 447 -15.29 -0.07 24.00
N GLY A 448 -14.52 0.93 23.57
CA GLY A 448 -14.84 2.34 23.84
C GLY A 448 -16.03 2.88 23.04
N ALA A 449 -16.30 2.28 21.89
CA ALA A 449 -17.44 2.57 21.02
C ALA A 449 -18.03 1.26 20.49
N LEU A 450 -19.28 1.30 20.02
CA LEU A 450 -19.91 0.14 19.37
C LEU A 450 -19.14 -0.25 18.10
N PRO A 451 -18.58 -1.46 18.02
CA PRO A 451 -17.86 -1.92 16.83
C PRO A 451 -18.75 -1.90 15.59
N ASP A 452 -18.21 -1.61 14.41
CA ASP A 452 -19.01 -1.54 13.19
C ASP A 452 -19.55 -2.93 12.78
N ALA A 453 -20.75 -2.98 12.21
CA ALA A 453 -21.33 -4.23 11.74
C ALA A 453 -20.56 -4.78 10.52
N ASN A 454 -20.54 -6.12 10.37
CA ASN A 454 -19.76 -6.86 9.38
C ASN A 454 -18.23 -6.68 9.52
N THR A 455 -17.73 -6.37 10.72
CA THR A 455 -16.29 -6.30 11.01
C THR A 455 -15.86 -7.45 11.93
N ALA A 456 -14.64 -7.38 12.49
CA ALA A 456 -14.17 -8.34 13.47
C ALA A 456 -13.36 -7.68 14.58
N ILE A 457 -13.44 -8.24 15.79
CA ILE A 457 -12.47 -7.98 16.86
C ILE A 457 -11.36 -9.01 16.71
N LEU A 458 -10.14 -8.53 16.49
CA LEU A 458 -8.95 -9.35 16.25
C LEU A 458 -8.14 -9.47 17.53
N PHE A 459 -7.66 -10.68 17.82
CA PHE A 459 -6.79 -10.99 18.94
C PHE A 459 -5.50 -11.55 18.37
N ALA A 460 -4.36 -11.00 18.77
CA ALA A 460 -3.03 -11.48 18.42
C ALA A 460 -2.22 -11.66 19.71
N TRP A 461 -1.72 -12.85 20.01
CA TRP A 461 -0.93 -13.09 21.21
C TRP A 461 0.30 -14.00 21.05
N GLY A 462 1.28 -13.83 21.94
CA GLY A 462 2.42 -14.73 22.08
C GLY A 462 2.22 -15.80 23.16
N SER A 463 2.75 -17.00 22.94
CA SER A 463 2.69 -18.15 23.86
C SER A 463 4.09 -18.64 24.27
N ALA A 464 4.16 -19.55 25.25
CA ALA A 464 5.42 -20.14 25.73
C ALA A 464 5.78 -21.49 25.10
N ALA A 465 4.97 -21.98 24.15
CA ALA A 465 5.03 -23.36 23.67
C ALA A 465 6.41 -23.77 23.12
N SER A 466 7.16 -22.81 22.58
CA SER A 466 8.44 -23.03 21.87
C SER A 466 9.69 -22.71 22.70
N TYR A 467 9.52 -22.35 23.99
CA TYR A 467 10.60 -21.81 24.82
C TYR A 467 10.90 -22.66 26.06
N PHE A 468 12.18 -22.72 26.43
CA PHE A 468 12.65 -23.45 27.59
C PHE A 468 13.48 -22.54 28.49
N ASN A 469 13.19 -22.56 29.79
CA ASN A 469 14.04 -21.96 30.79
C ASN A 469 15.16 -22.95 31.15
N ARG A 470 16.40 -22.62 30.78
CA ARG A 470 17.60 -23.46 30.97
C ARG A 470 18.50 -22.96 32.10
N VAL A 471 18.02 -22.07 32.97
CA VAL A 471 18.81 -21.53 34.08
C VAL A 471 19.38 -22.60 35.01
N ALA A 472 18.67 -23.72 35.19
CA ALA A 472 19.06 -24.81 36.07
C ALA A 472 19.94 -25.86 35.37
N ALA A 473 20.21 -25.70 34.06
CA ALA A 473 21.09 -26.59 33.34
C ALA A 473 22.53 -26.40 33.87
N PRO A 474 23.27 -27.50 34.12
CA PRO A 474 24.69 -27.39 34.45
C PRO A 474 25.43 -26.76 33.27
N VAL A 475 26.32 -25.82 33.56
CA VAL A 475 27.17 -25.16 32.56
C VAL A 475 28.60 -25.51 32.86
N GLU A 476 29.33 -26.01 31.86
CA GLU A 476 30.75 -26.29 32.03
C GLU A 476 31.53 -24.99 32.30
N PRO A 477 32.55 -25.02 33.17
CA PRO A 477 33.40 -23.86 33.39
C PRO A 477 34.09 -23.38 32.09
N PRO A 478 34.38 -22.08 31.96
CA PRO A 478 35.15 -21.54 30.86
C PRO A 478 36.42 -22.35 30.57
N THR A 479 36.60 -22.65 29.29
CA THR A 479 37.63 -23.53 28.78
C THR A 479 38.54 -22.80 27.80
N VAL A 480 39.76 -23.30 27.70
CA VAL A 480 40.73 -22.96 26.67
C VAL A 480 40.84 -24.18 25.75
N ARG A 481 40.45 -24.00 24.49
CA ARG A 481 40.62 -25.03 23.47
C ARG A 481 41.85 -24.68 22.64
N HIS A 482 42.75 -25.64 22.46
CA HIS A 482 43.93 -25.48 21.62
C HIS A 482 44.18 -26.77 20.84
N THR A 483 44.68 -26.66 19.62
CA THR A 483 45.18 -27.81 18.86
C THR A 483 46.67 -27.61 18.69
N VAL A 484 47.47 -28.54 19.18
CA VAL A 484 48.93 -28.46 19.06
C VAL A 484 49.34 -28.58 17.59
N ALA A 485 50.47 -27.98 17.23
CA ALA A 485 51.03 -27.99 15.89
C ALA A 485 51.41 -29.40 15.43
N HIS A 486 51.83 -30.27 16.36
CA HIS A 486 52.17 -31.67 16.07
C HIS A 486 51.19 -32.63 16.77
N PRO A 487 50.19 -33.17 16.05
CA PRO A 487 49.23 -34.11 16.61
C PRO A 487 49.89 -35.47 16.91
N GLY A 488 49.19 -36.34 17.63
CA GLY A 488 49.73 -37.63 18.07
C GLY A 488 50.59 -37.53 19.34
N ILE A 489 50.09 -36.77 20.33
CA ILE A 489 50.73 -36.57 21.64
C ILE A 489 50.95 -37.94 22.33
N ALA A 490 52.15 -38.19 22.84
CA ALA A 490 52.46 -39.36 23.63
C ALA A 490 51.78 -39.27 25.01
N PRO A 491 50.97 -40.27 25.42
CA PRO A 491 50.29 -40.24 26.71
C PRO A 491 51.26 -40.07 27.89
N GLY A 492 50.92 -39.21 28.86
CA GLY A 492 51.70 -38.94 30.06
C GLY A 492 52.74 -37.84 29.92
N THR A 493 52.88 -37.21 28.75
CA THR A 493 53.95 -36.25 28.46
C THR A 493 53.50 -34.79 28.39
N LEU A 494 52.19 -34.52 28.28
CA LEU A 494 51.63 -33.18 28.18
C LEU A 494 51.74 -32.45 29.51
N ARG A 495 52.34 -31.27 29.47
CA ARG A 495 52.46 -30.34 30.60
C ARG A 495 52.12 -28.92 30.15
N ILE A 496 51.17 -28.30 30.84
CA ILE A 496 50.72 -26.93 30.61
C ILE A 496 51.15 -26.07 31.81
N THR A 497 51.85 -24.98 31.55
CA THR A 497 52.28 -24.02 32.57
C THR A 497 51.86 -22.60 32.23
N TRP A 498 51.44 -21.83 33.24
CA TRP A 498 51.02 -20.44 33.04
C TRP A 498 51.25 -19.58 34.29
N PRO A 499 51.47 -18.26 34.12
CA PRO A 499 51.67 -17.35 35.24
C PRO A 499 50.35 -17.03 35.98
N ASP A 500 50.44 -16.99 37.32
CA ASP A 500 49.41 -16.51 38.25
C ASP A 500 50.08 -15.56 39.26
N GLY A 501 50.17 -14.28 38.89
CA GLY A 501 50.96 -13.29 39.64
C GLY A 501 52.44 -13.66 39.69
N ALA A 502 52.98 -13.88 40.90
CA ALA A 502 54.37 -14.31 41.11
C ALA A 502 54.55 -15.84 41.12
N ARG A 503 53.45 -16.62 41.05
CA ARG A 503 53.46 -18.09 41.07
C ARG A 503 53.30 -18.64 39.65
N GLN A 504 53.97 -19.74 39.35
CA GLN A 504 53.73 -20.55 38.15
C GLN A 504 52.77 -21.69 38.49
N ARG A 505 51.67 -21.79 37.74
CA ARG A 505 50.67 -22.86 37.85
C ARG A 505 51.02 -23.97 36.86
N VAL A 506 50.72 -25.21 37.23
CA VAL A 506 51.05 -26.38 36.40
C VAL A 506 49.88 -27.36 36.34
N ALA A 507 49.56 -27.82 35.13
CA ALA A 507 48.67 -28.94 34.89
C ALA A 507 49.35 -29.97 33.98
N THR A 508 49.13 -31.26 34.24
CA THR A 508 49.72 -32.38 33.48
C THR A 508 48.65 -33.38 33.10
N ASP A 509 48.82 -34.09 31.98
CA ASP A 509 47.98 -35.23 31.67
C ASP A 509 48.31 -36.44 32.58
N ASP A 510 47.32 -37.30 32.81
CA ASP A 510 47.42 -38.49 33.68
C ASP A 510 47.79 -39.78 32.94
N GLY A 511 48.13 -39.69 31.65
CA GLY A 511 48.34 -40.83 30.77
C GLY A 511 47.06 -41.43 30.19
N HIS A 512 45.89 -41.01 30.66
CA HIS A 512 44.57 -41.55 30.29
C HIS A 512 43.63 -40.50 29.66
N GLY A 513 44.19 -39.36 29.27
CA GLY A 513 43.48 -38.34 28.51
C GLY A 513 42.82 -37.29 29.39
N VAL A 514 43.09 -37.30 30.70
CA VAL A 514 42.58 -36.32 31.66
C VAL A 514 43.73 -35.40 32.10
N ILE A 515 43.49 -34.10 32.03
CA ILE A 515 44.43 -33.09 32.56
C ILE A 515 44.08 -32.86 34.04
N THR A 516 45.10 -32.85 34.89
CA THR A 516 44.97 -32.67 36.35
C THR A 516 46.01 -31.67 36.90
N GLY A 517 45.89 -31.23 38.15
CA GLY A 517 46.79 -30.27 38.80
C GLY A 517 46.12 -28.93 39.13
N ASP A 518 46.76 -27.81 38.79
CA ASP A 518 46.19 -26.45 38.94
C ASP A 518 45.08 -26.13 37.92
N GLY A 519 44.74 -27.08 37.05
CA GLY A 519 43.59 -27.06 36.17
C GLY A 519 43.12 -28.47 35.88
N SER A 520 41.96 -28.59 35.24
CA SER A 520 41.38 -29.84 34.77
C SER A 520 41.21 -29.80 33.26
N GLY A 521 40.85 -30.91 32.63
CA GLY A 521 40.66 -30.91 31.19
C GLY A 521 40.75 -32.28 30.57
N THR A 522 40.76 -32.32 29.25
CA THR A 522 40.99 -33.54 28.47
C THR A 522 41.93 -33.28 27.31
N VAL A 523 42.71 -34.28 26.94
CA VAL A 523 43.55 -34.28 25.73
C VAL A 523 43.11 -35.40 24.80
N ARG A 524 42.96 -35.08 23.51
CA ARG A 524 42.79 -36.06 22.44
C ARG A 524 44.14 -36.30 21.77
N TYR A 525 44.84 -37.33 22.24
CA TYR A 525 46.21 -37.63 21.82
C TYR A 525 46.40 -37.68 20.31
N ALA A 526 45.59 -38.47 19.58
CA ALA A 526 45.72 -38.63 18.14
C ALA A 526 45.47 -37.34 17.34
N ARG A 527 44.57 -36.45 17.80
CA ARG A 527 44.27 -35.19 17.11
C ARG A 527 45.13 -34.01 17.57
N GLY A 528 45.79 -34.14 18.74
CA GLY A 528 46.46 -33.01 19.37
C GLY A 528 45.52 -31.95 19.93
N GLU A 529 44.22 -32.25 20.11
CA GLU A 529 43.24 -31.30 20.63
C GLU A 529 43.25 -31.33 22.17
N LEU A 530 43.36 -30.15 22.78
CA LEU A 530 43.37 -29.93 24.21
C LEU A 530 42.12 -29.15 24.61
N VAL A 531 41.45 -29.59 25.68
CA VAL A 531 40.42 -28.80 26.37
C VAL A 531 40.92 -28.59 27.79
N PHE A 532 41.39 -27.38 28.08
CA PHE A 532 41.99 -27.02 29.36
C PHE A 532 41.06 -26.09 30.14
N ARG A 533 40.83 -26.40 31.41
CA ARG A 533 39.98 -25.65 32.34
C ARG A 533 40.82 -25.25 33.56
N PRO A 534 41.33 -24.03 33.62
CA PRO A 534 42.11 -23.59 34.78
C PRO A 534 41.20 -23.55 36.02
N ALA A 535 41.68 -23.99 37.20
CA ALA A 535 40.87 -23.97 38.43
C ALA A 535 40.60 -22.53 38.91
N VAL A 536 41.54 -21.63 38.62
CA VAL A 536 41.49 -20.20 38.88
C VAL A 536 41.71 -19.46 37.56
N LEU A 537 40.88 -18.46 37.27
CA LEU A 537 40.93 -17.69 36.03
C LEU A 537 42.30 -17.01 35.83
N PRO A 538 43.06 -17.31 34.76
CA PRO A 538 44.34 -16.68 34.49
C PRO A 538 44.19 -15.19 34.10
N ALA A 539 45.30 -14.45 34.07
CA ALA A 539 45.30 -13.09 33.51
C ALA A 539 45.00 -13.12 32.00
N GLY A 540 44.17 -12.17 31.53
CA GLY A 540 43.98 -11.96 30.10
C GLY A 540 45.32 -11.59 29.44
N GLY A 541 45.67 -12.29 28.37
CA GLY A 541 46.97 -12.17 27.70
C GLY A 541 48.11 -12.99 28.33
N ALA A 542 47.85 -13.82 29.35
CA ALA A 542 48.85 -14.74 29.88
C ALA A 542 49.30 -15.75 28.81
N GLU A 543 50.60 -16.04 28.74
CA GLU A 543 51.14 -17.10 27.89
C GLU A 543 51.07 -18.45 28.59
N LEU A 544 50.35 -19.40 28.00
CA LEU A 544 50.41 -20.81 28.36
C LEU A 544 51.54 -21.47 27.59
N THR A 545 52.50 -22.07 28.31
CA THR A 545 53.54 -22.92 27.71
C THR A 545 53.09 -24.37 27.78
N ILE A 546 53.07 -25.04 26.63
CA ILE A 546 52.60 -26.42 26.45
C ILE A 546 53.79 -27.25 25.99
N ASP A 547 54.31 -28.08 26.88
CA ASP A 547 55.37 -29.05 26.60
C ASP A 547 54.75 -30.44 26.39
N TYR A 548 55.16 -31.16 25.35
CA TYR A 548 54.66 -32.50 25.06
C TYR A 548 55.65 -33.29 24.18
N GLU A 549 55.51 -34.61 24.17
CA GLU A 549 56.16 -35.46 23.16
C GLU A 549 55.11 -35.94 22.15
N TRP A 550 55.50 -36.16 20.89
CA TRP A 550 54.57 -36.56 19.82
C TRP A 550 55.17 -37.60 18.87
N GLY A 551 54.29 -38.32 18.17
CA GLY A 551 54.60 -39.18 17.03
C GLY A 551 53.47 -39.10 15.98
N PRO A 552 53.73 -39.41 14.70
CA PRO A 552 52.75 -39.20 13.63
C PRO A 552 51.48 -40.04 13.86
N PRO A 553 50.29 -39.40 13.98
CA PRO A 553 49.04 -40.14 14.15
C PRO A 553 48.67 -40.86 12.85
N GLN A 554 47.97 -41.99 12.99
CA GLN A 554 47.46 -42.80 11.89
C GLN A 554 45.93 -42.70 11.86
N GLU A 555 45.36 -42.83 10.67
CA GLU A 555 43.91 -42.83 10.45
C GLU A 555 43.53 -43.99 9.54
N ALA A 556 42.55 -44.79 9.98
CA ALA A 556 41.95 -45.86 9.20
C ALA A 556 40.47 -45.55 8.99
N ASN A 557 40.03 -45.56 7.73
CA ASN A 557 38.65 -45.32 7.33
C ASN A 557 38.05 -46.63 6.81
N PHE A 558 36.90 -47.02 7.34
CA PHE A 558 36.16 -48.22 6.98
C PHE A 558 34.79 -47.79 6.46
N ALA A 559 34.57 -47.98 5.17
CA ALA A 559 33.25 -47.80 4.55
C ALA A 559 32.41 -49.07 4.80
N HIS A 560 31.18 -48.88 5.30
CA HIS A 560 30.15 -49.93 5.46
C HIS A 560 30.64 -51.22 6.15
N PRO A 561 31.28 -51.15 7.33
CA PRO A 561 31.76 -52.36 7.99
C PRO A 561 30.58 -53.26 8.38
N LEU A 562 30.70 -54.56 8.05
CA LEU A 562 29.66 -55.55 8.29
C LEU A 562 29.38 -55.69 9.79
N ARG A 563 28.10 -55.76 10.13
CA ARG A 563 27.62 -56.03 11.48
C ARG A 563 27.59 -57.54 11.75
N ASN A 564 28.12 -57.95 12.89
CA ASN A 564 28.13 -59.32 13.37
C ASN A 564 26.72 -59.75 13.84
N ALA A 565 26.48 -61.07 13.93
CA ALA A 565 25.20 -61.63 14.38
C ALA A 565 24.79 -61.24 15.81
N ASP A 566 25.74 -60.81 16.64
CA ASP A 566 25.52 -60.36 18.03
C ASP A 566 25.31 -58.83 18.15
N GLY A 567 25.21 -58.14 17.01
CA GLY A 567 25.01 -56.68 16.92
C GLY A 567 26.28 -55.83 17.04
N THR A 568 27.46 -56.44 17.14
CA THR A 568 28.74 -55.71 17.19
C THR A 568 29.29 -55.43 15.79
N VAL A 569 30.21 -54.47 15.69
CA VAL A 569 31.00 -54.18 14.49
C VAL A 569 32.46 -54.42 14.85
N THR A 570 33.17 -55.18 14.01
CA THR A 570 34.60 -55.45 14.17
C THR A 570 35.37 -54.86 13.00
N VAL A 571 36.34 -54.01 13.30
CA VAL A 571 37.28 -53.44 12.33
C VAL A 571 38.71 -53.81 12.72
N ARG A 572 39.58 -54.02 11.73
CA ARG A 572 40.98 -54.37 11.93
C ARG A 572 41.87 -53.28 11.34
N LEU A 573 42.71 -52.70 12.16
CA LEU A 573 43.64 -51.64 11.77
C LEU A 573 44.77 -52.21 10.89
N PRO A 574 45.34 -51.41 9.96
CA PRO A 574 46.49 -51.81 9.15
C PRO A 574 47.78 -52.09 9.95
N GLN A 575 47.89 -51.52 11.16
CA GLN A 575 49.05 -51.70 12.03
C GLN A 575 48.71 -52.55 13.26
N THR A 576 49.72 -53.26 13.76
CA THR A 576 49.72 -53.97 15.05
C THR A 576 50.50 -53.16 16.08
N ASP A 577 50.47 -53.56 17.35
CA ASP A 577 51.19 -52.89 18.45
C ASP A 577 50.79 -51.41 18.60
N ILE A 578 49.48 -51.20 18.72
CA ILE A 578 48.87 -49.88 18.92
C ILE A 578 49.22 -49.36 20.31
N SER A 579 49.62 -48.10 20.42
CA SER A 579 49.89 -47.46 21.71
C SER A 579 48.59 -47.31 22.50
N PRO A 580 48.49 -47.87 23.74
CA PRO A 580 47.33 -47.67 24.60
C PRO A 580 47.03 -46.18 24.85
N ASN A 581 45.77 -45.87 25.13
CA ASN A 581 45.19 -44.52 25.30
C ASN A 581 45.10 -43.67 24.04
N THR A 582 45.59 -44.12 22.88
CA THR A 582 45.64 -43.29 21.65
C THR A 582 44.50 -43.53 20.67
N VAL A 583 43.69 -44.57 20.86
CA VAL A 583 42.63 -44.95 19.92
C VAL A 583 41.39 -44.08 20.12
N GLU A 584 40.92 -43.46 19.02
CA GLU A 584 39.67 -42.74 18.93
C GLU A 584 38.82 -43.34 17.82
N LEU A 585 37.60 -43.72 18.16
CA LEU A 585 36.61 -44.31 17.26
C LEU A 585 35.54 -43.27 16.94
N GLU A 586 35.23 -43.09 15.66
CA GLU A 586 34.19 -42.18 15.15
C GLU A 586 33.30 -42.96 14.18
N PHE A 587 31.98 -42.83 14.29
CA PHE A 587 31.03 -43.46 13.37
C PHE A 587 29.74 -42.64 13.27
N ASN A 588 29.03 -42.79 12.15
CA ASN A 588 27.74 -42.11 12.01
C ASN A 588 26.58 -42.88 12.62
N LEU A 589 25.55 -42.12 12.99
CA LEU A 589 24.29 -42.59 13.53
C LEU A 589 23.15 -42.18 12.60
N LEU A 590 22.16 -43.07 12.49
CA LEU A 590 20.88 -42.86 11.84
C LEU A 590 19.77 -43.28 12.81
N ILE A 591 18.71 -42.47 12.85
CA ILE A 591 17.48 -42.80 13.55
C ILE A 591 16.51 -43.38 12.51
N GLU A 592 16.35 -44.70 12.51
CA GLU A 592 15.40 -45.36 11.62
C GLU A 592 13.95 -45.08 12.07
N ASN A 593 13.05 -44.90 11.10
CA ASN A 593 11.61 -44.76 11.33
C ASN A 593 11.20 -43.63 12.27
N TYR A 594 11.86 -42.46 12.20
CA TYR A 594 11.49 -41.27 12.97
C TYR A 594 9.97 -40.98 12.99
N GLN A 595 9.31 -41.18 11.85
CA GLN A 595 7.88 -40.99 11.66
C GLN A 595 7.00 -41.95 12.49
N SER A 596 7.40 -43.21 12.67
CA SER A 596 6.60 -44.18 13.45
C SER A 596 6.72 -43.99 14.96
N ILE A 597 7.82 -43.37 15.42
CA ILE A 597 8.10 -43.14 16.85
C ILE A 597 7.36 -41.90 17.37
N SER A 598 7.34 -40.82 16.58
CA SER A 598 6.74 -39.55 17.01
C SER A 598 5.22 -39.64 17.15
N GLY A 599 4.56 -40.38 16.25
CA GLY A 599 3.10 -40.39 16.09
C GLY A 599 2.54 -39.10 15.47
N THR A 600 3.36 -38.05 15.33
CA THR A 600 3.03 -36.82 14.61
C THR A 600 3.28 -37.01 13.10
N PRO A 601 2.36 -36.64 12.20
CA PRO A 601 2.55 -36.75 10.75
C PRO A 601 3.76 -35.95 10.26
N ALA A 602 4.42 -36.42 9.21
CA ALA A 602 5.64 -35.83 8.67
C ALA A 602 5.47 -34.34 8.29
N GLU A 603 4.27 -33.98 7.82
CA GLU A 603 3.91 -32.61 7.41
C GLU A 603 3.83 -31.61 8.59
N MET A 604 3.79 -32.13 9.82
CA MET A 604 3.68 -31.35 11.07
C MET A 604 4.93 -31.47 11.95
N GLN A 605 6.01 -32.08 11.44
CA GLN A 605 7.27 -32.21 12.17
C GLN A 605 8.27 -31.14 11.71
N VAL A 606 9.02 -30.58 12.65
CA VAL A 606 10.27 -29.88 12.34
C VAL A 606 11.38 -30.92 12.39
N VAL A 607 12.01 -31.20 11.25
CA VAL A 607 13.17 -32.09 11.20
C VAL A 607 14.41 -31.26 11.53
N GLN A 608 14.93 -31.38 12.75
CA GLN A 608 16.21 -30.78 13.12
C GLN A 608 17.34 -31.81 13.17
N ARG A 609 18.55 -31.31 12.94
CA ARG A 609 19.81 -32.04 12.92
C ARG A 609 20.12 -32.60 14.31
N VAL A 610 19.88 -33.89 14.51
CA VAL A 610 20.59 -34.66 15.54
C VAL A 610 22.05 -34.73 15.11
N ASP A 611 22.99 -34.64 16.06
CA ASP A 611 24.42 -34.86 15.74
C ASP A 611 24.57 -36.25 15.12
N PRO A 612 24.92 -36.36 13.83
CA PRO A 612 24.91 -37.64 13.13
C PRO A 612 26.16 -38.46 13.46
N ILE A 613 27.00 -38.05 14.41
CA ILE A 613 28.30 -38.67 14.68
C ILE A 613 28.42 -39.02 16.17
N LYS A 614 28.96 -40.21 16.44
CA LYS A 614 29.38 -40.64 17.78
C LYS A 614 30.89 -40.81 17.80
N ILE A 615 31.52 -40.33 18.86
CA ILE A 615 32.96 -40.52 19.11
C ILE A 615 33.13 -41.26 20.44
N ALA A 616 33.99 -42.27 20.46
CA ALA A 616 34.38 -43.03 21.64
C ALA A 616 35.89 -43.06 21.81
N ARG A 617 36.35 -43.10 23.05
CA ARG A 617 37.77 -42.92 23.40
C ARG A 617 38.33 -44.12 24.12
N ASP A 618 39.56 -44.47 23.81
CA ASP A 618 40.31 -45.50 24.54
C ASP A 618 40.55 -45.12 26.00
N THR A 619 40.39 -46.08 26.90
CA THR A 619 40.67 -45.96 28.35
C THR A 619 42.06 -46.49 28.73
N GLY A 620 42.80 -47.09 27.79
CA GLY A 620 44.11 -47.72 28.01
C GLY A 620 44.02 -49.15 28.55
N GLY A 621 42.83 -49.57 29.00
CA GLY A 621 42.54 -50.92 29.50
C GLY A 621 42.01 -51.90 28.43
N GLY A 622 42.07 -51.54 27.15
CA GLY A 622 41.48 -52.33 26.07
C GLY A 622 39.96 -52.17 25.95
N ALA A 623 39.40 -51.05 26.42
CA ALA A 623 37.98 -50.71 26.36
C ALA A 623 37.80 -49.24 25.99
N PHE A 624 36.61 -48.90 25.46
CA PHE A 624 36.22 -47.51 25.24
C PHE A 624 35.59 -46.89 26.50
N ASP A 625 35.50 -45.56 26.52
CA ASP A 625 34.78 -44.78 27.52
C ASP A 625 33.28 -45.15 27.56
N ALA A 626 32.58 -44.65 28.57
CA ALA A 626 31.15 -44.97 28.81
C ALA A 626 30.24 -44.61 27.62
N ALA A 627 30.74 -43.89 26.61
CA ALA A 627 30.01 -43.55 25.41
C ALA A 627 29.71 -44.76 24.50
N VAL A 628 30.58 -45.79 24.49
CA VAL A 628 30.45 -46.97 23.64
C VAL A 628 30.95 -48.23 24.34
N VAL A 629 30.14 -49.29 24.32
CA VAL A 629 30.58 -50.61 24.80
C VAL A 629 31.41 -51.28 23.70
N GLY A 630 32.70 -51.49 23.95
CA GLY A 630 33.60 -52.16 23.01
C GLY A 630 34.93 -52.59 23.61
N ARG A 631 35.68 -53.39 22.86
CA ARG A 631 37.00 -53.93 23.20
C ARG A 631 38.02 -53.52 22.14
N ILE A 632 39.21 -53.13 22.59
CA ILE A 632 40.39 -52.80 21.78
C ILE A 632 41.46 -53.84 22.07
N ASP A 633 42.01 -54.45 21.04
CA ASP A 633 43.13 -55.38 21.12
C ASP A 633 44.39 -54.74 20.54
N TYR A 634 45.22 -54.14 21.40
CA TYR A 634 46.37 -53.34 20.99
C TYR A 634 47.43 -54.14 20.22
N ALA A 635 47.67 -55.40 20.62
CA ALA A 635 48.66 -56.25 19.98
C ALA A 635 48.23 -56.62 18.55
N SER A 636 46.96 -56.99 18.35
CA SER A 636 46.47 -57.43 17.05
C SER A 636 45.88 -56.32 16.16
N GLY A 637 45.65 -55.12 16.70
CA GLY A 637 45.01 -54.00 16.01
C GLY A 637 43.50 -54.20 15.77
N SER A 638 42.84 -55.10 16.51
CA SER A 638 41.42 -55.42 16.32
C SER A 638 40.55 -54.60 17.27
N ILE A 639 39.49 -53.98 16.74
CA ILE A 639 38.53 -53.19 17.51
C ILE A 639 37.13 -53.76 17.29
N THR A 640 36.42 -54.10 18.37
CA THR A 640 35.03 -54.59 18.34
C THR A 640 34.16 -53.71 19.22
N PHE A 641 33.05 -53.19 18.71
CA PHE A 641 32.18 -52.28 19.47
C PHE A 641 30.69 -52.44 19.11
N ARG A 642 29.78 -51.97 19.98
CA ARG A 642 28.35 -51.89 19.70
C ARG A 642 27.97 -50.47 19.26
N PRO A 643 27.50 -50.25 18.01
CA PRO A 643 27.19 -48.90 17.53
C PRO A 643 25.86 -48.34 18.02
N ASP A 644 24.96 -49.20 18.52
CA ASP A 644 23.59 -48.80 18.88
C ASP A 644 23.57 -48.00 20.18
N THR A 645 22.87 -46.88 20.16
CA THR A 645 22.73 -45.96 21.29
C THR A 645 21.33 -45.35 21.34
N THR A 646 21.09 -44.51 22.34
CA THR A 646 19.83 -43.77 22.50
C THR A 646 20.13 -42.29 22.52
N VAL A 647 19.38 -41.50 21.74
CA VAL A 647 19.46 -40.04 21.68
C VAL A 647 18.11 -39.43 22.05
N ASN A 648 18.08 -38.22 22.58
CA ASN A 648 16.82 -37.51 22.85
C ASN A 648 16.49 -36.60 21.67
N ILE A 649 15.26 -36.69 21.16
CA ILE A 649 14.82 -35.89 20.01
C ILE A 649 13.53 -35.13 20.38
N PRO A 650 13.39 -33.86 19.98
CA PRO A 650 12.17 -33.09 20.24
C PRO A 650 11.03 -33.49 19.28
N PHE A 651 9.85 -33.75 19.81
CA PHE A 651 8.61 -33.97 19.05
C PHE A 651 7.64 -32.83 19.23
N ALA A 652 7.08 -32.33 18.11
CA ALA A 652 6.02 -31.33 18.15
C ALA A 652 4.71 -31.99 18.57
N ARG A 653 4.05 -31.45 19.61
CA ARG A 653 2.71 -31.87 20.04
C ARG A 653 1.67 -30.83 19.70
N TYR A 654 0.56 -31.30 19.16
CA TYR A 654 -0.59 -30.48 18.77
C TYR A 654 -1.81 -30.92 19.57
N SER A 655 -2.68 -29.97 19.92
CA SER A 655 -4.00 -30.25 20.46
C SER A 655 -5.07 -29.87 19.45
N VAL A 656 -6.03 -30.78 19.23
CA VAL A 656 -7.24 -30.49 18.45
C VAL A 656 -8.21 -29.77 19.36
N GLN A 657 -8.58 -28.54 19.02
CA GLN A 657 -9.55 -27.77 19.79
C GLN A 657 -10.72 -27.31 18.91
N GLN A 658 -11.93 -27.39 19.46
CA GLN A 658 -13.11 -26.81 18.84
C GLN A 658 -13.09 -25.28 19.06
N LEU A 659 -12.92 -24.52 17.99
CA LEU A 659 -12.94 -23.05 17.99
C LEU A 659 -14.37 -22.50 18.15
N GLY A 660 -15.37 -23.24 17.67
CA GLY A 660 -16.74 -22.76 17.63
C GLY A 660 -17.54 -23.47 16.55
N TRP A 661 -18.46 -22.72 15.93
CA TRP A 661 -19.41 -23.24 14.95
C TRP A 661 -19.42 -22.38 13.70
N THR A 662 -19.43 -23.01 12.52
CA THR A 662 -19.74 -22.37 11.24
C THR A 662 -21.18 -22.71 10.82
N VAL A 663 -21.74 -21.94 9.89
CA VAL A 663 -23.04 -22.20 9.28
C VAL A 663 -22.82 -22.46 7.79
N GLU A 664 -23.18 -23.65 7.33
CA GLU A 664 -23.24 -24.01 5.91
C GLU A 664 -24.69 -24.35 5.57
N GLY A 665 -25.32 -23.54 4.71
CA GLY A 665 -26.76 -23.64 4.47
C GLY A 665 -27.56 -23.39 5.75
N SER A 666 -28.38 -24.37 6.17
CA SER A 666 -29.19 -24.32 7.39
C SER A 666 -28.57 -25.06 8.59
N GLU A 667 -27.36 -25.61 8.46
CA GLU A 667 -26.78 -26.50 9.45
C GLU A 667 -25.59 -25.86 10.18
N ARG A 668 -25.59 -25.95 11.51
CA ARG A 668 -24.53 -25.42 12.38
C ARG A 668 -23.52 -26.53 12.66
N ARG A 669 -22.26 -26.36 12.24
CA ARG A 669 -21.23 -27.41 12.31
C ARG A 669 -19.99 -26.93 13.06
N PRO A 670 -19.34 -27.78 13.87
CA PRO A 670 -18.18 -27.38 14.65
C PRO A 670 -16.95 -27.15 13.77
N VAL A 671 -16.10 -26.21 14.15
CA VAL A 671 -14.81 -25.93 13.48
C VAL A 671 -13.68 -26.28 14.45
N TYR A 672 -12.72 -27.07 13.98
CA TYR A 672 -11.56 -27.50 14.76
C TYR A 672 -10.27 -26.87 14.24
N ARG A 673 -9.34 -26.58 15.15
CA ARG A 673 -7.98 -26.10 14.90
C ARG A 673 -6.94 -27.00 15.56
N ASN A 674 -5.80 -27.15 14.92
CA ASN A 674 -4.65 -27.85 15.50
C ASN A 674 -3.66 -26.83 16.03
N THR A 675 -3.67 -26.66 17.34
CA THR A 675 -2.83 -25.66 17.98
C THR A 675 -1.56 -26.32 18.51
N PHE A 676 -0.40 -25.74 18.19
CA PHE A 676 0.88 -26.20 18.73
C PHE A 676 0.89 -26.02 20.26
N SER A 677 1.21 -27.07 21.00
CA SER A 677 1.12 -27.10 22.46
C SER A 677 2.49 -26.97 23.12
N HIS A 678 3.41 -27.88 22.82
CA HIS A 678 4.78 -27.86 23.32
C HIS A 678 5.66 -28.83 22.53
N TRP A 679 6.96 -28.74 22.76
CA TRP A 679 7.93 -29.76 22.40
C TRP A 679 8.04 -30.82 23.49
N GLU A 680 8.03 -32.10 23.11
CA GLU A 680 8.26 -33.24 24.02
C GLU A 680 9.55 -33.94 23.62
N TYR A 681 10.55 -33.97 24.50
CA TYR A 681 11.77 -34.75 24.26
C TYR A 681 11.51 -36.22 24.61
N LYS A 682 11.76 -37.12 23.65
CA LYS A 682 11.74 -38.57 23.91
C LYS A 682 13.05 -39.24 23.53
N PRO A 683 13.44 -40.29 24.28
CA PRO A 683 14.53 -41.16 23.88
C PRO A 683 14.14 -41.93 22.60
N ALA A 684 15.03 -41.93 21.62
CA ALA A 684 14.93 -42.66 20.38
C ALA A 684 16.19 -43.48 20.16
N GLY A 685 16.04 -44.72 19.66
CA GLY A 685 17.17 -45.54 19.25
C GLY A 685 17.88 -44.91 18.05
N ALA A 686 19.19 -44.84 18.10
CA ALA A 686 20.06 -44.44 17.00
C ALA A 686 21.08 -45.54 16.75
N ALA A 687 21.23 -45.96 15.50
CA ALA A 687 22.13 -47.04 15.10
C ALA A 687 23.01 -46.58 13.94
N MET A 688 24.19 -47.19 13.80
CA MET A 688 24.99 -46.99 12.59
C MET A 688 24.25 -47.61 11.39
N PRO A 689 24.12 -46.90 10.24
CA PRO A 689 23.48 -47.44 9.05
C PRO A 689 24.12 -48.75 8.60
N ILE A 690 23.29 -49.65 8.08
CA ILE A 690 23.71 -50.95 7.52
C ILE A 690 23.91 -50.91 6.00
N ASP A 691 23.71 -49.75 5.38
CA ASP A 691 23.82 -49.52 3.94
C ASP A 691 25.08 -48.72 3.58
N ASP A 692 25.17 -48.31 2.30
CA ASP A 692 26.25 -47.51 1.72
C ASP A 692 26.36 -46.07 2.30
N SER A 693 25.66 -45.74 3.38
CA SER A 693 25.85 -44.50 4.14
C SER A 693 26.61 -44.69 5.46
N GLY A 694 26.75 -45.91 5.96
CA GLY A 694 27.45 -46.21 7.24
C GLY A 694 28.98 -46.11 7.15
N TYR A 695 29.65 -45.49 8.13
CA TYR A 695 31.11 -45.45 8.17
C TYR A 695 31.67 -45.57 9.58
N VAL A 696 32.90 -46.08 9.66
CA VAL A 696 33.72 -46.09 10.86
C VAL A 696 35.08 -45.51 10.55
N LYS A 697 35.53 -44.61 11.41
CA LYS A 697 36.80 -43.90 11.31
C LYS A 697 37.55 -44.08 12.60
N VAL A 698 38.78 -44.59 12.52
CA VAL A 698 39.63 -44.84 13.70
C VAL A 698 40.90 -44.03 13.57
N ARG A 699 41.21 -43.23 14.57
CA ARG A 699 42.48 -42.50 14.70
C ARG A 699 43.28 -43.09 15.84
N TYR A 700 44.58 -43.33 15.64
CA TYR A 700 45.40 -44.04 16.62
C TYR A 700 46.90 -43.76 16.42
N ARG A 701 47.75 -44.29 17.30
CA ARG A 701 49.21 -44.25 17.17
C ARG A 701 49.81 -45.65 17.33
N ALA A 702 50.86 -45.97 16.58
CA ALA A 702 51.68 -47.15 16.85
C ALA A 702 52.62 -46.93 18.05
N ALA A 703 53.18 -48.00 18.62
CA ALA A 703 54.23 -47.91 19.63
C ALA A 703 55.59 -47.52 19.00
N ASP A 704 55.73 -46.27 18.55
CA ASP A 704 56.97 -45.70 17.97
C ASP A 704 57.69 -44.71 18.93
N ALA A 705 58.91 -44.29 18.57
CA ALA A 705 59.68 -43.32 19.36
C ALA A 705 59.06 -41.91 19.26
N ALA A 706 58.92 -41.20 20.38
CA ALA A 706 58.33 -39.87 20.44
C ALA A 706 59.40 -38.76 20.32
N SER A 707 59.01 -37.61 19.79
CA SER A 707 59.84 -36.40 19.67
C SER A 707 59.29 -35.28 20.55
N ALA A 708 60.15 -34.54 21.24
CA ALA A 708 59.73 -33.42 22.10
C ALA A 708 59.34 -32.18 21.27
N ALA A 709 58.32 -31.46 21.73
CA ALA A 709 57.87 -30.18 21.20
C ALA A 709 57.40 -29.25 22.34
N THR A 710 57.57 -27.95 22.14
CA THR A 710 57.09 -26.90 23.05
C THR A 710 56.37 -25.83 22.24
N GLU A 711 55.21 -25.40 22.74
CA GLU A 711 54.40 -24.32 22.15
C GLU A 711 54.05 -23.27 23.20
N SER A 712 53.88 -22.03 22.75
CA SER A 712 53.37 -20.92 23.58
C SER A 712 52.08 -20.39 23.00
N VAL A 713 51.03 -20.31 23.82
CA VAL A 713 49.69 -19.88 23.43
C VAL A 713 49.29 -18.69 24.30
N THR A 714 48.98 -17.55 23.69
CA THR A 714 48.47 -16.38 24.43
C THR A 714 46.98 -16.54 24.71
N LEU A 715 46.59 -16.42 25.99
CA LEU A 715 45.20 -16.49 26.41
C LEU A 715 44.45 -15.18 26.11
N ALA A 716 43.99 -15.03 24.86
CA ALA A 716 43.21 -13.86 24.45
C ALA A 716 41.74 -13.94 24.87
N GLN A 717 41.16 -15.14 24.88
CA GLN A 717 39.74 -15.36 25.15
C GLN A 717 39.49 -16.66 25.92
N LEU A 718 38.40 -16.70 26.68
CA LEU A 718 37.86 -17.91 27.31
C LEU A 718 36.55 -18.31 26.62
N GLU A 719 36.39 -19.59 26.30
CA GLU A 719 35.18 -20.12 25.66
C GLU A 719 34.30 -20.83 26.70
N VAL A 720 33.02 -20.49 26.75
CA VAL A 720 32.01 -21.21 27.54
C VAL A 720 30.84 -21.58 26.64
N ASP A 721 30.44 -22.85 26.68
CA ASP A 721 29.23 -23.33 26.01
C ASP A 721 28.07 -23.33 27.01
N LEU A 722 27.08 -22.49 26.75
CA LEU A 722 25.96 -22.23 27.66
C LEU A 722 24.77 -23.15 27.37
N THR A 723 24.80 -23.90 26.28
CA THR A 723 23.73 -24.83 25.85
C THR A 723 24.27 -26.24 25.63
N ASP A 724 25.37 -26.60 26.28
CA ASP A 724 25.93 -27.95 26.17
C ASP A 724 24.83 -28.99 26.44
N HIS A 725 24.76 -29.99 25.55
CA HIS A 725 23.71 -31.02 25.47
C HIS A 725 22.34 -30.61 24.89
N TYR A 726 22.13 -29.35 24.48
CA TYR A 726 20.89 -28.89 23.86
C TYR A 726 21.14 -28.34 22.47
N ALA A 727 20.42 -28.84 21.46
CA ALA A 727 20.43 -28.30 20.10
C ALA A 727 19.45 -27.10 19.95
N GLU A 728 19.35 -26.26 20.98
CA GLU A 728 18.40 -25.15 21.09
C GLU A 728 19.12 -23.82 20.89
N ALA A 729 18.48 -22.87 20.22
CA ALA A 729 19.05 -21.53 20.09
C ALA A 729 18.75 -20.71 21.35
N ILE A 730 19.70 -19.89 21.79
CA ILE A 730 19.48 -18.92 22.87
C ILE A 730 18.59 -17.78 22.37
N VAL A 731 17.57 -17.42 23.14
CA VAL A 731 16.72 -16.26 22.86
C VAL A 731 17.53 -14.98 23.12
N PRO A 732 17.69 -14.09 22.12
CA PRO A 732 18.43 -12.85 22.28
C PRO A 732 17.93 -11.98 23.43
N GLY A 733 18.86 -11.41 24.20
CA GLY A 733 18.61 -10.54 25.35
C GLY A 733 18.19 -11.28 26.63
N SER A 734 18.02 -12.61 26.59
CA SER A 734 17.62 -13.39 27.77
C SER A 734 18.79 -13.85 28.65
N LEU A 735 20.02 -13.86 28.11
CA LEU A 735 21.18 -14.45 28.78
C LEU A 735 21.76 -13.53 29.86
N ARG A 736 21.95 -14.08 31.07
CA ARG A 736 22.69 -13.46 32.17
C ARG A 736 23.39 -14.52 33.03
N PHE A 737 24.68 -14.35 33.27
CA PHE A 737 25.44 -15.25 34.15
C PHE A 737 26.57 -14.52 34.90
N GLY A 738 26.97 -15.08 36.04
CA GLY A 738 28.12 -14.61 36.83
C GLY A 738 29.36 -15.46 36.56
N LEU A 739 30.53 -14.81 36.51
CA LEU A 739 31.84 -15.46 36.47
C LEU A 739 32.88 -14.56 37.16
N GLY A 740 33.61 -15.12 38.13
CA GLY A 740 34.68 -14.42 38.82
C GLY A 740 34.26 -13.13 39.55
N GLY A 741 33.02 -13.05 40.03
CA GLY A 741 32.46 -11.85 40.68
C GLY A 741 31.94 -10.78 39.71
N LYS A 742 32.11 -10.96 38.40
CA LYS A 742 31.48 -10.14 37.35
C LYS A 742 30.18 -10.77 36.87
N VAL A 743 29.27 -9.95 36.36
CA VAL A 743 28.00 -10.37 35.74
C VAL A 743 28.03 -10.00 34.26
N TYR A 744 27.72 -10.97 33.40
CA TYR A 744 27.71 -10.84 31.95
C TYR A 744 26.26 -10.88 31.50
N VAL A 745 25.90 -9.92 30.66
CA VAL A 745 24.55 -9.73 30.11
C VAL A 745 24.65 -9.68 28.61
N ASP A 746 23.75 -10.39 27.92
CA ASP A 746 23.62 -10.28 26.48
C ASP A 746 22.91 -8.99 26.04
N ARG A 747 23.51 -8.30 25.07
CA ARG A 747 22.93 -7.21 24.30
C ARG A 747 23.18 -7.43 22.82
N LEU A 748 22.25 -8.11 22.15
CA LEU A 748 22.24 -8.32 20.70
C LEU A 748 23.54 -8.97 20.18
N GLY A 749 23.98 -10.06 20.83
CA GLY A 749 25.14 -10.86 20.42
C GLY A 749 26.45 -10.42 21.08
N THR A 750 26.43 -9.31 21.80
CA THR A 750 27.58 -8.81 22.57
C THR A 750 27.34 -9.04 24.05
N LEU A 751 28.34 -9.58 24.74
CA LEU A 751 28.31 -9.72 26.20
C LEU A 751 28.88 -8.45 26.84
N VAL A 752 28.11 -7.86 27.76
CA VAL A 752 28.48 -6.63 28.48
C VAL A 752 28.52 -6.92 29.98
N THR A 753 29.53 -6.38 30.66
CA THR A 753 29.69 -6.45 32.12
C THR A 753 29.81 -5.06 32.74
N ASP A 754 29.80 -4.98 34.08
CA ASP A 754 29.91 -3.74 34.86
C ASP A 754 28.92 -2.64 34.42
N ILE A 755 27.66 -3.01 34.17
CA ILE A 755 26.62 -2.08 33.71
C ILE A 755 26.32 -1.05 34.79
N ASN A 756 26.51 0.24 34.48
CA ASN A 756 26.09 1.33 35.32
C ASN A 756 24.56 1.41 35.34
N ALA A 757 23.99 1.35 36.54
CA ALA A 757 22.55 1.27 36.73
C ALA A 757 21.80 2.53 36.26
N ASN A 758 22.42 3.72 36.18
CA ASN A 758 21.73 4.94 35.76
C ASN A 758 21.94 5.34 34.30
N THR A 759 23.11 5.02 33.71
CA THR A 759 23.41 5.36 32.32
C THR A 759 23.18 4.19 31.36
N GLY A 760 23.14 2.96 31.88
CA GLY A 760 23.05 1.75 31.09
C GLY A 760 24.33 1.41 30.33
N ALA A 761 25.38 2.23 30.44
CA ALA A 761 26.70 1.97 29.86
C ALA A 761 27.39 0.82 30.62
N GLY A 762 28.08 -0.04 29.90
CA GLY A 762 28.88 -1.12 30.48
C GLY A 762 30.09 -1.43 29.60
N THR A 763 30.97 -2.28 30.09
CA THR A 763 32.18 -2.70 29.39
C THR A 763 31.86 -3.90 28.51
N GLN A 764 32.17 -3.81 27.21
CA GLN A 764 32.08 -4.98 26.33
C GLN A 764 33.09 -6.03 26.78
N ALA A 765 32.60 -7.23 27.08
CA ALA A 765 33.34 -8.30 27.70
C ALA A 765 33.45 -9.57 26.83
N GLY A 766 32.76 -9.62 25.69
CA GLY A 766 32.77 -10.78 24.80
C GLY A 766 31.66 -10.78 23.77
N THR A 767 31.46 -11.93 23.13
CA THR A 767 30.37 -12.20 22.16
C THR A 767 29.68 -13.51 22.48
N ILE A 768 28.44 -13.67 22.02
CA ILE A 768 27.66 -14.92 22.13
C ILE A 768 27.10 -15.29 20.76
N ASP A 769 27.30 -16.54 20.35
CA ASP A 769 26.59 -17.15 19.22
C ASP A 769 25.32 -17.82 19.73
N TYR A 770 24.16 -17.33 19.30
CA TYR A 770 22.88 -17.83 19.76
C TYR A 770 22.56 -19.25 19.25
N ALA A 771 23.09 -19.66 18.11
CA ALA A 771 22.78 -20.97 17.53
C ALA A 771 23.62 -22.08 18.15
N SER A 772 24.88 -21.80 18.48
CA SER A 772 25.76 -22.77 19.14
C SER A 772 25.83 -22.65 20.66
N GLY A 773 25.33 -21.55 21.23
CA GLY A 773 25.43 -21.24 22.66
C GLY A 773 26.84 -20.89 23.15
N ARG A 774 27.80 -20.76 22.23
CA ARG A 774 29.21 -20.48 22.54
C ARG A 774 29.42 -19.00 22.82
N ALA A 775 29.81 -18.70 24.05
CA ALA A 775 30.26 -17.39 24.46
C ALA A 775 31.79 -17.32 24.48
N LEU A 776 32.33 -16.29 23.81
CA LEU A 776 33.75 -15.95 23.81
C LEU A 776 33.97 -14.73 24.70
N LEU A 777 34.62 -14.92 25.85
CA LEU A 777 34.89 -13.87 26.83
C LEU A 777 36.28 -13.29 26.57
N ALA A 778 36.37 -11.98 26.44
CA ALA A 778 37.60 -11.20 26.27
C ALA A 778 37.98 -10.42 27.54
N VAL A 779 37.04 -10.19 28.46
CA VAL A 779 37.27 -9.49 29.73
C VAL A 779 36.71 -10.34 30.87
N TRP A 780 37.55 -10.65 31.86
CA TRP A 780 37.14 -11.38 33.07
C TRP A 780 38.00 -10.97 34.27
N GLN A 781 37.63 -11.41 35.47
CA GLN A 781 38.37 -11.14 36.70
C GLN A 781 39.44 -12.22 36.92
N PRO A 782 40.75 -11.91 36.80
CA PRO A 782 41.80 -12.88 37.06
C PRO A 782 41.91 -13.20 38.56
N GLY A 783 42.42 -14.39 38.87
CA GLY A 783 42.62 -14.86 40.25
C GLY A 783 41.34 -15.36 40.94
N ALA A 784 40.17 -15.25 40.30
CA ALA A 784 38.91 -15.78 40.83
C ALA A 784 38.66 -17.24 40.41
N GLY A 785 37.84 -17.97 41.17
CA GLY A 785 37.47 -19.34 40.84
C GLY A 785 36.74 -19.44 39.49
N ASN A 786 37.07 -20.47 38.70
CA ASN A 786 36.48 -20.69 37.39
C ASN A 786 35.13 -21.43 37.51
N VAL A 787 34.09 -20.69 37.89
CA VAL A 787 32.73 -21.22 38.08
C VAL A 787 31.72 -20.27 37.47
N VAL A 788 30.84 -20.80 36.62
CA VAL A 788 29.72 -20.06 36.04
C VAL A 788 28.51 -20.20 36.94
N SER A 789 27.94 -19.06 37.33
CA SER A 789 26.66 -18.99 38.02
C SER A 789 25.60 -18.51 37.04
N MET A 790 24.83 -19.42 36.46
CA MET A 790 23.75 -19.05 35.55
C MET A 790 22.64 -18.33 36.33
N GLN A 791 22.27 -17.12 35.88
CA GLN A 791 21.22 -16.30 36.50
C GLN A 791 19.97 -16.22 35.63
N SER A 792 20.14 -16.31 34.32
CA SER A 792 19.07 -16.24 33.35
C SER A 792 19.49 -16.88 32.01
N LEU A 793 18.69 -17.81 31.49
CA LEU A 793 18.89 -18.41 30.17
C LEU A 793 17.55 -18.91 29.63
N LEU A 794 17.10 -18.30 28.52
CA LEU A 794 15.97 -18.78 27.75
C LEU A 794 16.47 -19.30 26.40
N THR A 795 16.01 -20.49 26.03
CA THR A 795 16.31 -21.12 24.75
C THR A 795 15.03 -21.45 24.00
N GLU A 796 15.13 -21.69 22.71
CA GLU A 796 14.00 -21.99 21.84
C GLU A 796 14.36 -23.03 20.77
N LEU A 797 13.32 -23.69 20.25
CA LEU A 797 13.44 -24.69 19.21
C LEU A 797 12.55 -24.33 18.02
N GLY A 798 13.16 -23.78 16.97
CA GLY A 798 12.50 -23.41 15.71
C GLY A 798 11.52 -22.23 15.80
N GLY A 799 10.88 -21.90 14.67
CA GLY A 799 9.83 -20.86 14.60
C GLY A 799 8.45 -21.39 14.99
N GLN A 800 7.49 -20.49 15.27
CA GLN A 800 6.12 -20.85 15.71
C GLN A 800 5.31 -21.47 14.56
N PRO A 801 4.89 -22.74 14.65
CA PRO A 801 4.02 -23.35 13.66
C PRO A 801 2.58 -22.85 13.81
N VAL A 802 1.98 -22.37 12.72
CA VAL A 802 0.58 -21.94 12.69
C VAL A 802 -0.17 -22.63 11.55
N ASP A 803 -1.40 -23.07 11.84
CA ASP A 803 -2.31 -23.68 10.86
C ASP A 803 -3.36 -22.70 10.33
N GLU A 804 -3.62 -21.61 11.05
CA GLU A 804 -4.55 -20.54 10.70
C GLU A 804 -4.03 -19.18 11.18
N VAL A 805 -4.23 -18.15 10.36
CA VAL A 805 -3.96 -16.75 10.69
C VAL A 805 -5.14 -15.85 10.34
N VAL A 806 -5.45 -14.91 11.24
CA VAL A 806 -6.40 -13.84 11.02
C VAL A 806 -5.72 -12.50 11.31
N PHE A 807 -5.72 -11.60 10.33
CA PHE A 807 -5.04 -10.31 10.44
C PHE A 807 -5.78 -9.19 9.71
N ARG A 808 -5.29 -7.96 9.88
CA ARG A 808 -5.80 -6.79 9.14
C ARG A 808 -4.71 -6.17 8.28
N VAL A 809 -5.09 -5.72 7.09
CA VAL A 809 -4.29 -4.77 6.31
C VAL A 809 -4.28 -3.42 7.04
N PRO A 810 -3.13 -2.76 7.22
CA PRO A 810 -3.02 -1.52 8.00
C PRO A 810 -3.92 -0.37 7.51
N ALA A 811 -4.20 -0.33 6.21
CA ALA A 811 -5.09 0.63 5.59
C ALA A 811 -6.21 -0.12 4.86
N ALA A 812 -7.44 0.37 5.03
CA ALA A 812 -8.63 -0.14 4.37
C ALA A 812 -9.47 1.05 3.89
N PRO A 813 -10.22 0.93 2.78
CA PRO A 813 -10.38 -0.24 1.92
C PRO A 813 -9.13 -0.67 1.13
N VAL A 814 -9.09 -1.95 0.76
CA VAL A 814 -8.04 -2.62 -0.02
C VAL A 814 -8.55 -2.88 -1.43
N ARG A 815 -7.73 -2.65 -2.45
CA ARG A 815 -8.05 -2.85 -3.85
C ARG A 815 -8.32 -4.34 -4.12
N PRO A 816 -9.50 -4.70 -4.65
CA PRO A 816 -9.80 -6.08 -5.02
C PRO A 816 -8.74 -6.69 -5.93
N GLY A 817 -8.31 -7.91 -5.64
CA GLY A 817 -7.27 -8.62 -6.39
C GLY A 817 -5.84 -8.18 -6.09
N SER A 818 -5.62 -7.19 -5.21
CA SER A 818 -4.26 -6.72 -4.89
C SER A 818 -3.56 -7.52 -3.78
N LEU A 819 -4.32 -8.27 -2.97
CA LEU A 819 -3.77 -9.01 -1.85
C LEU A 819 -3.02 -10.26 -2.33
N GLN A 820 -1.73 -10.34 -2.02
CA GLN A 820 -0.90 -11.51 -2.21
C GLN A 820 -0.29 -11.95 -0.89
N ILE A 821 -0.24 -13.26 -0.65
CA ILE A 821 0.27 -13.86 0.59
C ILE A 821 1.32 -14.91 0.24
N ARG A 822 2.42 -14.95 1.00
CA ARG A 822 3.46 -15.98 0.92
C ARG A 822 3.81 -16.53 2.30
N ALA A 823 4.13 -17.82 2.36
CA ALA A 823 4.52 -18.53 3.59
C ALA A 823 5.45 -19.72 3.28
N VAL A 824 6.14 -20.23 4.28
CA VAL A 824 6.97 -21.46 4.22
C VAL A 824 6.38 -22.54 5.12
N PRO A 825 5.94 -23.69 4.58
CA PRO A 825 5.51 -24.85 5.37
C PRO A 825 6.65 -25.43 6.21
N LEU A 826 6.32 -26.17 7.28
CA LEU A 826 7.32 -26.88 8.10
C LEU A 826 8.17 -27.88 7.31
N THR A 827 7.62 -28.44 6.23
CA THR A 827 8.31 -29.37 5.32
C THR A 827 9.30 -28.69 4.38
N GLY A 828 9.34 -27.35 4.34
CA GLY A 828 10.14 -26.55 3.42
C GLY A 828 9.41 -26.16 2.13
N GLY A 829 10.08 -25.33 1.31
CA GLY A 829 9.49 -24.73 0.11
C GLY A 829 8.64 -23.48 0.40
N GLN A 830 8.25 -22.75 -0.64
CA GLN A 830 7.39 -21.57 -0.51
C GLN A 830 6.01 -21.85 -1.10
N ILE A 831 4.96 -21.46 -0.39
CA ILE A 831 3.59 -21.42 -0.89
C ILE A 831 3.14 -19.97 -1.06
N THR A 832 2.34 -19.70 -2.08
CA THR A 832 1.83 -18.35 -2.40
C THR A 832 0.38 -18.40 -2.83
N ALA A 833 -0.41 -17.39 -2.45
CA ALA A 833 -1.78 -17.21 -2.91
C ALA A 833 -2.05 -15.75 -3.25
N THR A 834 -2.88 -15.51 -4.28
CA THR A 834 -3.46 -14.19 -4.58
C THR A 834 -4.95 -14.27 -4.33
N ALA A 835 -5.50 -13.29 -3.62
CA ALA A 835 -6.93 -13.23 -3.38
C ALA A 835 -7.68 -12.84 -4.67
N ASN A 836 -8.80 -13.49 -4.91
CA ASN A 836 -9.69 -13.18 -6.03
C ASN A 836 -10.45 -11.87 -5.78
N ALA A 837 -11.07 -11.32 -6.83
CA ALA A 837 -11.84 -10.08 -6.74
C ALA A 837 -13.08 -10.18 -5.83
N ASP A 838 -13.61 -11.39 -5.63
CA ASP A 838 -14.72 -11.72 -4.72
C ASP A 838 -14.27 -11.91 -3.25
N GLY A 839 -12.96 -11.79 -2.99
CA GLY A 839 -12.37 -11.96 -1.66
C GLY A 839 -12.00 -13.39 -1.32
N THR A 840 -12.20 -14.37 -2.21
CA THR A 840 -11.80 -15.77 -1.93
C THR A 840 -10.30 -15.99 -2.13
N ILE A 841 -9.70 -16.84 -1.29
CA ILE A 841 -8.32 -17.29 -1.40
C ILE A 841 -8.34 -18.81 -1.53
N ALA A 842 -8.01 -19.32 -2.72
CA ALA A 842 -7.93 -20.75 -2.97
C ALA A 842 -6.66 -21.05 -3.78
N ALA A 843 -5.65 -21.60 -3.12
CA ALA A 843 -4.40 -22.03 -3.72
C ALA A 843 -3.96 -23.38 -3.15
N ALA A 844 -2.99 -24.03 -3.78
CA ALA A 844 -2.44 -25.29 -3.27
C ALA A 844 -1.83 -25.06 -1.86
N GLY A 845 -2.43 -25.66 -0.83
CA GLY A 845 -1.98 -25.53 0.55
C GLY A 845 -2.44 -24.26 1.28
N MET A 846 -3.28 -23.40 0.67
CA MET A 846 -3.86 -22.22 1.31
C MET A 846 -5.34 -22.05 0.94
N LEU A 847 -6.18 -21.84 1.96
CA LEU A 847 -7.62 -21.58 1.82
C LEU A 847 -8.01 -20.43 2.74
N GLY A 848 -8.81 -19.48 2.27
CA GLY A 848 -9.14 -18.31 3.09
C GLY A 848 -10.04 -17.30 2.41
N THR A 849 -10.23 -16.16 3.07
CA THR A 849 -10.98 -15.02 2.55
C THR A 849 -10.35 -13.69 2.97
N VAL A 850 -10.62 -12.63 2.20
CA VAL A 850 -10.35 -11.23 2.53
C VAL A 850 -11.63 -10.42 2.37
N ASP A 851 -11.91 -9.59 3.36
CA ASP A 851 -12.86 -8.49 3.22
C ASP A 851 -12.10 -7.23 2.80
N TYR A 852 -12.28 -6.84 1.54
CA TYR A 852 -11.61 -5.68 0.96
C TYR A 852 -12.05 -4.36 1.58
N GLN A 853 -13.21 -4.25 2.23
CA GLN A 853 -13.64 -3.00 2.86
C GLN A 853 -13.00 -2.81 4.24
N THR A 854 -12.98 -3.87 5.04
CA THR A 854 -12.45 -3.82 6.42
C THR A 854 -10.94 -4.08 6.46
N GLY A 855 -10.40 -4.69 5.40
CA GLY A 855 -9.02 -5.16 5.32
C GLY A 855 -8.76 -6.42 6.14
N VAL A 856 -9.79 -7.08 6.67
CA VAL A 856 -9.63 -8.32 7.46
C VAL A 856 -9.38 -9.50 6.54
N VAL A 857 -8.33 -10.26 6.84
CA VAL A 857 -7.90 -11.43 6.09
C VAL A 857 -7.92 -12.65 7.03
N ARG A 858 -8.50 -13.77 6.57
CA ARG A 858 -8.51 -15.06 7.27
C ARG A 858 -7.92 -16.11 6.34
N VAL A 859 -6.85 -16.78 6.74
CA VAL A 859 -6.19 -17.83 5.92
C VAL A 859 -5.86 -19.03 6.78
N ARG A 860 -6.14 -20.20 6.24
CA ARG A 860 -5.81 -21.51 6.79
C ARG A 860 -4.90 -22.28 5.84
N PHE A 861 -3.93 -22.98 6.40
CA PHE A 861 -2.89 -23.70 5.65
C PHE A 861 -3.17 -25.21 5.68
N GLY A 862 -3.37 -25.78 4.49
CA GLY A 862 -3.77 -27.18 4.34
C GLY A 862 -4.67 -27.44 3.15
N ARG A 863 -5.34 -28.60 3.15
CA ARG A 863 -6.22 -29.05 2.06
C ARG A 863 -7.30 -30.00 2.58
N PHE A 864 -8.43 -30.08 1.88
CA PHE A 864 -9.41 -31.13 2.13
C PHE A 864 -9.00 -32.45 1.48
N VAL A 865 -9.10 -33.55 2.22
CA VAL A 865 -8.76 -34.92 1.78
C VAL A 865 -9.86 -35.90 2.20
N PRO A 866 -10.01 -37.08 1.59
CA PRO A 866 -10.98 -38.09 2.04
C PRO A 866 -10.79 -38.49 3.51
N ALA A 867 -11.87 -38.63 4.28
CA ALA A 867 -11.80 -38.99 5.69
C ALA A 867 -11.51 -40.48 5.94
N ALA A 868 -12.02 -41.35 5.07
CA ALA A 868 -11.83 -42.80 5.18
C ALA A 868 -10.34 -43.19 5.10
N GLY A 869 -9.90 -44.03 6.04
CA GLY A 869 -8.51 -44.52 6.11
C GLY A 869 -7.54 -43.58 6.83
N ARG A 870 -8.03 -42.52 7.47
CA ARG A 870 -7.25 -41.51 8.21
C ARG A 870 -7.69 -41.36 9.66
N GLU A 871 -8.47 -42.30 10.18
CA GLU A 871 -9.04 -42.28 11.53
C GLU A 871 -7.97 -42.34 12.65
N GLY A 872 -6.76 -42.80 12.33
CA GLY A 872 -5.61 -42.85 13.24
C GLY A 872 -4.73 -41.60 13.25
N GLU A 873 -5.03 -40.60 12.42
CA GLU A 873 -4.24 -39.38 12.32
C GLU A 873 -4.49 -38.43 13.50
N ILE A 874 -3.45 -37.78 14.03
CA ILE A 874 -3.57 -36.91 15.23
C ILE A 874 -4.49 -35.71 15.04
N TRP A 875 -4.72 -35.30 13.79
CA TRP A 875 -5.55 -34.18 13.41
C TRP A 875 -6.99 -34.62 13.06
N TYR A 876 -7.27 -35.94 13.07
CA TYR A 876 -8.57 -36.48 12.76
C TYR A 876 -9.56 -36.23 13.90
N SER A 877 -10.74 -35.72 13.54
CA SER A 877 -11.90 -35.66 14.41
C SER A 877 -13.11 -36.10 13.61
N ALA A 878 -13.88 -37.05 14.12
CA ALA A 878 -15.09 -37.56 13.44
C ALA A 878 -16.11 -36.45 13.18
N ASP A 879 -16.20 -35.48 14.10
CA ASP A 879 -17.09 -34.31 14.01
C ASP A 879 -16.63 -33.28 12.96
N ALA A 880 -15.37 -33.38 12.47
CA ALA A 880 -14.80 -32.48 11.47
C ALA A 880 -15.02 -32.96 10.02
N VAL A 881 -15.56 -34.18 9.81
CA VAL A 881 -15.76 -34.76 8.48
C VAL A 881 -16.94 -34.10 7.76
N ARG A 882 -16.70 -33.61 6.53
CA ARG A 882 -17.68 -32.94 5.65
C ARG A 882 -17.72 -33.63 4.29
N ASN A 883 -18.89 -34.14 3.89
CA ASN A 883 -19.08 -34.80 2.59
C ASN A 883 -18.05 -35.91 2.30
N GLY A 884 -17.65 -36.67 3.34
CA GLY A 884 -16.61 -37.70 3.23
C GLY A 884 -15.17 -37.16 3.14
N GLN A 885 -14.97 -35.85 3.30
CA GLN A 885 -13.67 -35.19 3.36
C GLN A 885 -13.38 -34.60 4.73
N ILE A 886 -12.12 -34.36 5.04
CA ILE A 886 -11.62 -33.75 6.28
C ILE A 886 -10.44 -32.84 5.94
N PHE A 887 -10.25 -31.78 6.72
CA PHE A 887 -9.14 -30.84 6.51
C PHE A 887 -7.82 -31.44 7.04
N GLN A 888 -6.87 -31.70 6.15
CA GLN A 888 -5.49 -32.04 6.49
C GLN A 888 -4.70 -30.74 6.69
N PRO A 889 -4.19 -30.45 7.90
CA PRO A 889 -3.38 -29.26 8.17
C PRO A 889 -2.01 -29.35 7.48
N LEU A 890 -1.50 -28.21 7.02
CA LEU A 890 -0.12 -28.03 6.57
C LEU A 890 0.46 -26.79 7.27
N PRO A 891 0.90 -26.90 8.53
CA PRO A 891 1.33 -25.74 9.28
C PRO A 891 2.51 -25.02 8.63
N VAL A 892 2.52 -23.69 8.75
CA VAL A 892 3.58 -22.82 8.24
C VAL A 892 4.31 -22.15 9.39
N LEU A 893 5.56 -21.75 9.14
CA LEU A 893 6.32 -20.95 10.09
C LEU A 893 5.77 -19.53 10.10
N ALA A 894 5.21 -19.09 11.22
CA ALA A 894 4.53 -17.79 11.34
C ALA A 894 5.42 -16.61 10.93
N ASP A 895 6.72 -16.67 11.24
CA ASP A 895 7.71 -15.62 10.90
C ASP A 895 7.93 -15.44 9.39
N THR A 896 7.53 -16.41 8.58
CA THR A 896 7.66 -16.37 7.12
C THR A 896 6.41 -15.81 6.42
N LEU A 897 5.34 -15.54 7.17
CA LEU A 897 4.09 -15.03 6.62
C LEU A 897 4.22 -13.56 6.22
N ARG A 898 4.20 -13.33 4.91
CA ARG A 898 4.28 -11.99 4.32
C ARG A 898 3.13 -11.73 3.36
N PHE A 899 2.69 -10.48 3.29
CA PHE A 899 1.68 -10.07 2.33
C PHE A 899 1.99 -8.74 1.64
N ASN A 900 1.44 -8.59 0.44
CA ASN A 900 1.40 -7.35 -0.34
C ASN A 900 -0.07 -6.97 -0.57
N ALA A 901 -0.38 -5.67 -0.59
CA ALA A 901 -1.71 -5.16 -0.91
C ALA A 901 -1.63 -3.71 -1.42
N VAL A 902 -2.68 -3.23 -2.06
CA VAL A 902 -2.83 -1.81 -2.38
C VAL A 902 -4.07 -1.30 -1.65
N ALA A 903 -3.89 -0.39 -0.71
CA ALA A 903 -5.02 0.32 -0.09
C ALA A 903 -5.41 1.52 -0.96
N PHE A 904 -6.68 1.88 -0.98
CA PHE A 904 -7.15 3.07 -1.68
C PHE A 904 -8.17 3.83 -0.82
N THR A 905 -8.12 5.15 -0.86
CA THR A 905 -9.12 6.00 -0.20
C THR A 905 -10.03 6.63 -1.24
N TYR A 906 -11.34 6.46 -1.06
CA TYR A 906 -12.36 7.17 -1.82
C TYR A 906 -13.09 8.12 -0.88
N LEU A 907 -13.00 9.43 -1.13
CA LEU A 907 -13.91 10.38 -0.50
C LEU A 907 -15.12 10.52 -1.45
N PRO A 908 -16.32 10.03 -1.08
CA PRO A 908 -17.51 10.26 -1.88
C PRO A 908 -17.82 11.76 -1.89
N LEU A 909 -17.65 12.40 -3.05
CA LEU A 909 -17.98 13.80 -3.28
C LEU A 909 -19.36 13.86 -3.93
N SER A 910 -20.28 14.59 -3.30
CA SER A 910 -21.64 14.76 -3.85
C SER A 910 -21.62 15.53 -5.16
N ALA A 911 -22.33 15.04 -6.18
CA ALA A 911 -22.52 15.71 -7.46
C ALA A 911 -23.11 17.13 -7.33
N ASP A 912 -23.95 17.36 -6.31
CA ASP A 912 -24.58 18.66 -6.06
C ASP A 912 -23.57 19.73 -5.62
N VAL A 913 -22.53 19.31 -4.90
CA VAL A 913 -21.44 20.20 -4.45
C VAL A 913 -20.37 20.35 -5.53
N LEU A 914 -20.09 19.25 -6.24
CA LEU A 914 -19.04 19.18 -7.26
C LEU A 914 -19.42 19.93 -8.55
N GLY A 915 -20.71 19.99 -8.88
CA GLY A 915 -21.25 20.62 -10.09
C GLY A 915 -21.35 19.70 -11.31
N LEU A 916 -20.76 18.50 -11.24
CA LEU A 916 -20.79 17.40 -12.20
C LEU A 916 -20.94 16.07 -11.44
N ASP A 917 -21.49 15.04 -12.10
CA ASP A 917 -21.61 13.69 -11.55
C ASP A 917 -20.27 12.92 -11.64
N PRO A 918 -19.60 12.63 -10.51
CA PRO A 918 -18.30 11.96 -10.50
C PRO A 918 -18.37 10.48 -10.89
N VAL A 919 -19.55 9.84 -10.80
CA VAL A 919 -19.71 8.43 -11.22
C VAL A 919 -19.55 8.29 -12.72
N ARG A 920 -20.02 9.31 -13.45
CA ARG A 920 -20.01 9.34 -14.92
C ARG A 920 -18.65 9.71 -15.50
N LEU A 921 -17.70 10.11 -14.66
CA LEU A 921 -16.40 10.66 -15.06
C LEU A 921 -15.24 9.69 -14.74
N PRO A 922 -14.04 9.91 -15.34
CA PRO A 922 -12.85 9.14 -15.01
C PRO A 922 -12.53 9.14 -13.51
N LEU A 923 -12.06 8.00 -12.99
CA LEU A 923 -11.77 7.80 -11.56
C LEU A 923 -10.67 8.74 -11.02
N ASP A 924 -9.70 9.06 -11.87
CA ASP A 924 -8.61 10.01 -11.57
C ASP A 924 -9.03 11.47 -11.81
N GLY A 925 -10.25 11.72 -12.30
CA GLY A 925 -10.80 13.04 -12.59
C GLY A 925 -10.08 13.78 -13.72
N ARG A 926 -9.27 13.08 -14.52
CA ARG A 926 -8.43 13.67 -15.57
C ARG A 926 -8.96 13.33 -16.96
N VAL A 927 -8.80 14.27 -17.89
CA VAL A 927 -9.20 14.10 -19.30
C VAL A 927 -8.04 14.43 -20.23
N PRO A 928 -7.90 13.72 -21.36
CA PRO A 928 -6.85 14.04 -22.31
C PRO A 928 -7.08 15.45 -22.88
N ILE A 929 -6.02 16.25 -22.95
CA ILE A 929 -6.02 17.58 -23.59
C ILE A 929 -5.11 17.61 -24.82
N PHE A 930 -4.22 16.63 -24.97
CA PHE A 930 -3.41 16.42 -26.18
C PHE A 930 -3.68 15.03 -26.74
N ARG A 931 -3.95 14.96 -28.05
CA ARG A 931 -4.20 13.69 -28.77
C ARG A 931 -3.50 13.70 -30.13
N PRO A 932 -3.15 12.54 -30.69
CA PRO A 932 -2.78 12.45 -32.10
C PRO A 932 -3.88 13.00 -33.00
N GLY A 933 -3.53 13.86 -33.95
CA GLY A 933 -4.46 14.58 -34.82
C GLY A 933 -4.93 15.94 -34.28
N ASP A 934 -4.66 16.28 -33.02
CA ASP A 934 -4.93 17.62 -32.50
C ASP A 934 -3.85 18.61 -32.98
N VAL A 935 -4.23 19.87 -33.16
CA VAL A 935 -3.28 20.97 -33.40
C VAL A 935 -2.78 21.48 -32.06
N ALA A 936 -1.47 21.56 -31.88
CA ALA A 936 -0.82 22.19 -30.73
C ALA A 936 -0.14 23.49 -31.15
N VAL A 937 -0.10 24.46 -30.24
CA VAL A 937 0.63 25.71 -30.36
C VAL A 937 1.65 25.74 -29.24
N VAL A 938 2.93 25.68 -29.59
CA VAL A 938 4.05 25.87 -28.67
C VAL A 938 4.36 27.36 -28.67
N HIS A 939 4.35 28.02 -27.52
CA HIS A 939 4.52 29.47 -27.46
C HIS A 939 5.25 29.92 -26.21
N HIS A 940 5.92 31.07 -26.30
CA HIS A 940 6.66 31.69 -25.22
C HIS A 940 6.52 33.21 -25.25
N THR A 941 5.79 33.75 -24.27
CA THR A 941 5.62 35.19 -24.04
C THR A 941 6.75 35.70 -23.16
N ALA A 942 7.38 36.80 -23.54
CA ALA A 942 8.37 37.49 -22.70
C ALA A 942 8.15 38.99 -22.79
N THR A 943 8.68 39.71 -21.81
CA THR A 943 8.59 41.16 -21.71
C THR A 943 9.97 41.79 -21.82
N THR A 944 10.06 42.91 -22.53
CA THR A 944 11.28 43.71 -22.65
C THR A 944 10.95 45.16 -22.27
N PRO A 945 11.55 45.70 -21.21
CA PRO A 945 11.29 47.08 -20.80
C PRO A 945 11.82 48.06 -21.86
N PHE A 946 11.08 49.15 -22.07
CA PHE A 946 11.64 50.29 -22.77
C PHE A 946 12.69 51.00 -21.89
N PRO A 947 13.68 51.69 -22.48
CA PRO A 947 14.59 52.54 -21.73
C PRO A 947 13.82 53.62 -20.93
N ASP A 948 14.32 53.99 -19.74
CA ASP A 948 13.69 54.95 -18.82
C ASP A 948 13.38 56.34 -19.43
N ASN A 949 13.98 56.67 -20.58
CA ASN A 949 13.80 57.92 -21.32
C ASN A 949 13.01 57.75 -22.64
N ALA A 950 12.19 56.71 -22.76
CA ALA A 950 11.40 56.46 -23.96
C ALA A 950 10.50 57.64 -24.32
N ARG A 951 10.58 58.09 -25.58
CA ARG A 951 9.85 59.21 -26.16
C ARG A 951 9.29 58.84 -27.53
N SER A 952 8.45 59.69 -28.12
CA SER A 952 8.07 59.53 -29.53
C SER A 952 9.33 59.34 -30.41
N GLY A 953 9.30 58.34 -31.29
CA GLY A 953 10.42 57.91 -32.13
C GLY A 953 11.38 56.90 -31.48
N SER A 954 11.26 56.59 -30.18
CA SER A 954 12.08 55.56 -29.55
C SER A 954 11.79 54.19 -30.16
N ARG A 955 12.82 53.56 -30.72
CA ARG A 955 12.79 52.20 -31.24
C ARG A 955 13.40 51.23 -30.21
N LEU A 956 12.69 50.14 -29.94
CA LEU A 956 13.13 49.03 -29.11
C LEU A 956 13.20 47.77 -29.97
N ASP A 957 14.35 47.10 -29.93
CA ASP A 957 14.52 45.74 -30.42
C ASP A 957 14.31 44.78 -29.24
N VAL A 958 13.41 43.82 -29.39
CA VAL A 958 13.05 42.88 -28.32
C VAL A 958 13.93 41.63 -28.29
N GLY A 959 14.93 41.54 -29.19
CA GLY A 959 15.92 40.45 -29.24
C GLY A 959 15.39 39.14 -29.82
N ARG A 960 14.19 39.13 -30.42
CA ARG A 960 13.54 37.95 -31.03
C ARG A 960 12.90 38.34 -32.36
N VAL A 961 13.07 37.51 -33.38
CA VAL A 961 12.54 37.72 -34.74
C VAL A 961 11.35 36.80 -35.03
N ARG A 962 10.57 37.09 -36.07
CA ARG A 962 9.36 36.33 -36.45
C ARG A 962 8.42 36.17 -35.27
N LEU A 963 8.09 37.30 -34.65
CA LEU A 963 7.16 37.37 -33.53
C LEU A 963 5.75 37.09 -34.03
N ALA A 964 4.99 36.36 -33.23
CA ALA A 964 3.57 36.15 -33.45
C ALA A 964 2.71 37.35 -33.03
N ALA A 965 3.12 38.01 -31.96
CA ALA A 965 2.44 39.17 -31.41
C ALA A 965 3.42 40.07 -30.67
N LEU A 966 3.15 41.36 -30.68
CA LEU A 966 3.83 42.37 -29.87
C LEU A 966 2.82 43.44 -29.46
N ARG A 967 2.75 43.73 -28.16
CA ARG A 967 2.01 44.88 -27.62
C ARG A 967 2.85 45.65 -26.61
N VAL A 968 2.59 46.94 -26.46
CA VAL A 968 3.24 47.77 -25.43
C VAL A 968 2.27 47.97 -24.26
N LEU A 969 2.73 47.70 -23.06
CA LEU A 969 2.01 47.84 -21.80
C LEU A 969 2.59 48.99 -20.98
N ASP A 970 1.75 49.68 -20.22
CA ASP A 970 2.19 50.61 -19.17
C ASP A 970 2.52 49.89 -17.84
N ALA A 971 2.93 50.64 -16.82
CA ALA A 971 3.30 50.07 -15.52
C ALA A 971 2.13 49.41 -14.77
N GLU A 972 0.87 49.75 -15.12
CA GLU A 972 -0.33 49.10 -14.61
C GLU A 972 -0.78 47.89 -15.46
N GLY A 973 -0.01 47.52 -16.50
CA GLY A 973 -0.29 46.39 -17.37
C GLY A 973 -1.37 46.67 -18.43
N LYS A 974 -1.74 47.93 -18.65
CA LYS A 974 -2.74 48.33 -19.64
C LYS A 974 -2.08 48.50 -21.02
N PRO A 975 -2.67 47.93 -22.09
CA PRO A 975 -2.11 48.06 -23.43
C PRO A 975 -2.25 49.49 -23.98
N LEU A 976 -1.19 49.97 -24.62
CA LEU A 976 -1.21 51.19 -25.42
C LEU A 976 -2.12 51.02 -26.64
N ALA A 977 -2.75 52.11 -27.06
CA ALA A 977 -3.53 52.14 -28.29
C ALA A 977 -2.66 51.74 -29.50
N ALA A 978 -3.25 50.98 -30.45
CA ALA A 978 -2.50 50.39 -31.56
C ALA A 978 -1.86 51.44 -32.50
N ASP A 979 -2.38 52.67 -32.52
CA ASP A 979 -1.84 53.81 -33.26
C ASP A 979 -0.71 54.54 -32.53
N ALA A 980 -0.51 54.26 -31.24
CA ALA A 980 0.54 54.88 -30.43
C ALA A 980 1.94 54.33 -30.73
N TYR A 981 2.06 53.19 -31.42
CA TYR A 981 3.32 52.57 -31.81
C TYR A 981 3.25 51.89 -33.18
N ALA A 982 4.41 51.54 -33.73
CA ALA A 982 4.57 50.74 -34.94
C ALA A 982 5.40 49.50 -34.59
N SER A 983 4.89 48.31 -34.87
CA SER A 983 5.64 47.06 -34.70
C SER A 983 6.04 46.47 -36.05
N ASP A 984 7.27 45.97 -36.11
CA ASP A 984 7.77 45.07 -37.17
C ASP A 984 7.96 43.70 -36.51
N LEU A 985 6.99 42.82 -36.76
CA LEU A 985 6.95 41.49 -36.14
C LEU A 985 8.02 40.55 -36.71
N ASP A 986 8.36 40.69 -37.99
CA ASP A 986 9.40 39.88 -38.63
C ASP A 986 10.79 40.25 -38.10
N ALA A 987 11.09 41.55 -38.02
CA ALA A 987 12.35 42.04 -37.49
C ALA A 987 12.42 42.07 -35.95
N GLY A 988 11.29 41.99 -35.24
CA GLY A 988 11.26 42.02 -33.79
C GLY A 988 11.45 43.40 -33.17
N THR A 989 10.98 44.46 -33.83
CA THR A 989 11.20 45.84 -33.36
C THR A 989 9.92 46.62 -33.19
N VAL A 990 9.86 47.50 -32.20
CA VAL A 990 8.72 48.38 -31.94
C VAL A 990 9.19 49.83 -31.82
N THR A 991 8.49 50.75 -32.48
CA THR A 991 8.80 52.19 -32.48
C THR A 991 7.61 52.97 -31.95
N LEU A 992 7.80 53.77 -30.90
CA LEU A 992 6.75 54.63 -30.37
C LEU A 992 6.45 55.77 -31.36
N ARG A 993 5.17 56.02 -31.66
CA ARG A 993 4.73 57.12 -32.54
C ARG A 993 4.38 58.38 -31.74
N ALA A 994 3.88 58.23 -30.52
CA ALA A 994 3.56 59.34 -29.62
C ALA A 994 4.28 59.19 -28.27
N SER A 995 4.48 60.31 -27.57
CA SER A 995 4.92 60.28 -26.17
C SER A 995 3.73 59.86 -25.29
N PRO A 996 3.92 58.99 -24.28
CA PRO A 996 2.85 58.46 -23.44
C PRO A 996 2.33 59.53 -22.46
N SER A 997 1.54 60.50 -22.93
CA SER A 997 0.91 61.50 -22.06
C SER A 997 -0.23 60.88 -21.28
N GLY A 998 -0.11 60.77 -19.95
CA GLY A 998 -1.16 60.26 -19.06
C GLY A 998 -1.11 58.77 -18.72
N MET A 999 0.01 58.08 -19.01
CA MET A 999 0.24 56.66 -18.65
C MET A 999 1.38 56.54 -17.64
N ALA A 1000 1.38 55.49 -16.82
CA ALA A 1000 2.48 55.26 -15.89
C ALA A 1000 3.67 54.58 -16.56
N LEU A 1001 4.86 55.07 -16.21
CA LEU A 1001 6.14 54.53 -16.62
C LEU A 1001 6.67 53.56 -15.54
N PRO A 1002 7.48 52.55 -15.90
CA PRO A 1002 8.07 52.29 -17.22
C PRO A 1002 7.12 51.57 -18.19
N LEU A 1003 7.32 51.82 -19.49
CA LEU A 1003 6.65 51.05 -20.55
C LEU A 1003 7.38 49.72 -20.79
N VAL A 1004 6.63 48.67 -21.12
CA VAL A 1004 7.16 47.34 -21.40
C VAL A 1004 6.59 46.82 -22.71
N ALA A 1005 7.44 46.32 -23.61
CA ALA A 1005 7.01 45.58 -24.78
C ALA A 1005 6.82 44.10 -24.39
N GLU A 1006 5.58 43.61 -24.44
CA GLU A 1006 5.27 42.19 -24.35
C GLU A 1006 5.27 41.59 -25.76
N HIS A 1007 6.06 40.54 -25.96
CA HIS A 1007 6.24 39.89 -27.27
C HIS A 1007 6.16 38.38 -27.13
N ARG A 1008 5.70 37.70 -28.19
CA ARG A 1008 5.53 36.24 -28.20
C ARG A 1008 6.09 35.62 -29.47
N ILE A 1009 6.79 34.50 -29.30
CA ILE A 1009 7.17 33.56 -30.37
C ILE A 1009 6.28 32.33 -30.27
N GLU A 1010 5.95 31.71 -31.40
CA GLU A 1010 5.11 30.51 -31.40
C GLU A 1010 5.28 29.67 -32.67
N ASP A 1011 5.06 28.36 -32.50
CA ASP A 1011 5.01 27.36 -33.55
C ASP A 1011 3.73 26.55 -33.35
N MET A 1012 2.80 26.69 -34.30
CA MET A 1012 1.66 25.77 -34.40
C MET A 1012 2.14 24.41 -34.96
N GLY A 1013 1.43 23.31 -34.81
CA GLY A 1013 1.85 22.03 -35.39
C GLY A 1013 0.82 20.94 -35.15
N LEU A 1014 0.66 20.02 -36.09
CA LEU A 1014 -0.21 18.85 -35.88
C LEU A 1014 0.54 17.83 -35.03
N ILE A 1015 -0.11 17.28 -34.00
CA ILE A 1015 0.46 16.22 -33.19
C ILE A 1015 0.33 14.89 -33.94
N SER A 1016 1.45 14.23 -34.22
CA SER A 1016 1.46 12.91 -34.86
C SER A 1016 1.46 11.76 -33.85
N ASP A 1017 2.07 11.97 -32.67
CA ASP A 1017 2.19 10.95 -31.62
C ASP A 1017 2.22 11.61 -30.22
N THR A 1018 1.66 10.91 -29.23
CA THR A 1018 1.61 11.34 -27.83
C THR A 1018 2.01 10.20 -26.91
N GLN A 1019 2.94 10.44 -25.99
CA GLN A 1019 3.39 9.44 -25.02
C GLN A 1019 2.96 9.81 -23.59
N ILE A 1020 2.68 8.81 -22.76
CA ILE A 1020 2.18 9.01 -21.38
C ILE A 1020 3.15 9.80 -20.49
N ASN A 1021 4.45 9.76 -20.79
CA ASN A 1021 5.46 10.58 -20.14
C ASN A 1021 5.38 12.07 -20.50
N GLY A 1022 4.51 12.46 -21.44
CA GLY A 1022 4.31 13.83 -21.90
C GLY A 1022 5.13 14.22 -23.14
N VAL A 1023 5.75 13.27 -23.87
CA VAL A 1023 6.33 13.59 -25.19
C VAL A 1023 5.21 13.82 -26.19
N LEU A 1024 5.21 14.98 -26.84
CA LEU A 1024 4.38 15.31 -28.00
C LEU A 1024 5.28 15.35 -29.24
N THR A 1025 4.99 14.55 -30.25
CA THR A 1025 5.67 14.62 -31.55
C THR A 1025 4.84 15.44 -32.52
N LEU A 1026 5.43 16.47 -33.11
CA LEU A 1026 4.82 17.36 -34.10
C LEU A 1026 5.15 16.90 -35.52
N THR A 1027 4.28 17.18 -36.48
CA THR A 1027 4.51 16.88 -37.90
C THR A 1027 5.51 17.82 -38.59
N ARG A 1028 5.84 18.95 -37.96
CA ARG A 1028 6.80 19.92 -38.48
C ARG A 1028 7.81 20.32 -37.40
N PRO A 1029 9.07 20.58 -37.76
CA PRO A 1029 10.09 20.99 -36.81
C PRO A 1029 9.81 22.38 -36.26
N LEU A 1030 10.22 22.63 -35.02
CA LEU A 1030 10.14 23.95 -34.40
C LEU A 1030 11.05 24.95 -35.12
N THR A 1031 10.58 26.19 -35.20
CA THR A 1031 11.29 27.30 -35.85
C THR A 1031 11.92 28.27 -34.85
N HIS A 1032 11.59 28.18 -33.55
CA HIS A 1032 12.21 28.94 -32.47
C HIS A 1032 12.71 28.05 -31.32
N ASP A 1033 13.57 28.63 -30.49
CA ASP A 1033 13.97 28.03 -29.21
C ASP A 1033 12.96 28.40 -28.11
N TYR A 1034 12.54 27.41 -27.34
CA TYR A 1034 11.55 27.51 -26.27
C TYR A 1034 12.21 27.17 -24.92
N PRO A 1035 12.40 28.17 -24.04
CA PRO A 1035 12.92 27.95 -22.69
C PRO A 1035 12.02 27.02 -21.87
N VAL A 1036 12.65 26.18 -21.07
CA VAL A 1036 11.96 25.26 -20.16
C VAL A 1036 11.14 26.01 -19.09
N ARG A 1037 9.99 25.46 -18.70
CA ARG A 1037 9.04 26.00 -17.69
C ARG A 1037 8.38 27.33 -18.01
N ASP A 1038 8.99 28.21 -18.78
CA ASP A 1038 8.40 29.50 -19.17
C ASP A 1038 7.59 29.37 -20.46
N SER A 1039 7.99 28.45 -21.35
CA SER A 1039 7.20 28.13 -22.55
C SER A 1039 5.99 27.27 -22.22
N ARG A 1040 4.95 27.37 -23.04
CA ARG A 1040 3.68 26.67 -22.91
C ARG A 1040 3.37 25.91 -24.20
N VAL A 1041 2.62 24.83 -24.07
CA VAL A 1041 2.01 24.10 -25.18
C VAL A 1041 0.51 24.12 -24.98
N SER A 1042 -0.23 24.55 -25.98
CA SER A 1042 -1.69 24.68 -25.93
C SER A 1042 -2.33 23.91 -27.07
N SER A 1043 -3.30 23.06 -26.77
CA SER A 1043 -4.11 22.40 -27.81
C SER A 1043 -5.15 23.39 -28.36
N ALA A 1044 -5.37 23.40 -29.67
CA ALA A 1044 -6.28 24.35 -30.33
C ALA A 1044 -7.66 23.75 -30.58
N LEU A 1045 -8.69 24.43 -30.07
CA LEU A 1045 -10.08 24.20 -30.44
C LEU A 1045 -10.32 24.81 -31.82
N ILE A 1046 -10.42 23.94 -32.83
CA ILE A 1046 -10.65 24.37 -34.21
C ILE A 1046 -12.12 24.74 -34.42
N ILE A 1047 -12.34 25.98 -34.87
CA ILE A 1047 -13.67 26.55 -35.16
C ILE A 1047 -13.97 26.44 -36.66
N GLY A 1048 -13.00 26.82 -37.51
CA GLY A 1048 -13.17 26.94 -38.95
C GLY A 1048 -13.35 28.39 -39.39
N ASP A 1049 -13.87 28.62 -40.58
CA ASP A 1049 -14.04 29.98 -41.10
C ASP A 1049 -15.27 30.67 -40.48
N LEU A 1050 -15.09 31.91 -40.01
CA LEU A 1050 -16.17 32.72 -39.47
C LEU A 1050 -16.57 33.80 -40.48
N GLN A 1051 -17.82 33.71 -40.96
CA GLN A 1051 -18.38 34.67 -41.90
C GLN A 1051 -19.91 34.69 -41.77
N ALA A 1052 -20.50 35.89 -41.73
CA ALA A 1052 -21.95 36.03 -41.86
C ALA A 1052 -22.39 35.77 -43.31
N ARG A 1053 -23.36 34.88 -43.49
CA ARG A 1053 -23.97 34.60 -44.80
C ARG A 1053 -25.41 34.14 -44.68
N ALA A 1054 -26.24 34.57 -45.63
CA ALA A 1054 -27.56 33.98 -45.84
C ALA A 1054 -27.43 32.76 -46.78
N HIS A 1055 -28.19 31.71 -46.51
CA HIS A 1055 -28.20 30.48 -47.30
C HIS A 1055 -29.58 29.82 -47.25
N THR A 1056 -29.75 28.74 -48.01
CA THR A 1056 -30.96 27.88 -48.01
C THR A 1056 -32.26 28.66 -48.23
N LEU A 1057 -32.26 29.60 -49.18
CA LEU A 1057 -33.46 30.37 -49.52
C LEU A 1057 -34.42 29.56 -50.38
N PHE A 1058 -35.69 29.48 -49.97
CA PHE A 1058 -36.75 28.87 -50.77
C PHE A 1058 -38.14 29.39 -50.36
N ALA A 1059 -39.05 29.44 -51.33
CA ALA A 1059 -40.46 29.72 -51.07
C ALA A 1059 -41.26 28.43 -50.81
N GLN A 1060 -42.34 28.54 -50.04
CA GLN A 1060 -43.32 27.49 -49.73
C GLN A 1060 -44.74 28.06 -49.83
N GLN A 1061 -45.69 27.24 -50.28
CA GLN A 1061 -47.09 27.69 -50.41
C GLN A 1061 -47.78 27.94 -49.06
N THR A 1062 -47.47 27.16 -48.03
CA THR A 1062 -48.09 27.28 -46.71
C THR A 1062 -47.08 27.01 -45.59
N TRP A 1063 -47.16 27.75 -44.49
CA TRP A 1063 -46.41 27.45 -43.26
C TRP A 1063 -46.95 26.19 -42.59
N THR A 1064 -46.08 25.19 -42.36
CA THR A 1064 -46.45 23.91 -41.75
C THR A 1064 -46.29 23.88 -40.23
N GLY A 1065 -45.64 24.89 -39.64
CA GLY A 1065 -45.27 24.89 -38.22
C GLY A 1065 -43.93 24.19 -37.93
N GLU A 1066 -43.29 23.58 -38.93
CA GLU A 1066 -42.03 22.86 -38.75
C GLU A 1066 -40.83 23.62 -39.34
N TRP A 1067 -39.73 23.68 -38.58
CA TRP A 1067 -38.48 24.28 -39.03
C TRP A 1067 -37.59 23.22 -39.71
N LYS A 1068 -37.35 23.40 -41.01
CA LYS A 1068 -36.40 22.60 -41.80
C LYS A 1068 -35.62 23.51 -42.76
N ASP A 1069 -34.41 23.08 -43.11
CA ASP A 1069 -33.56 23.71 -44.14
C ASP A 1069 -33.90 23.22 -45.57
N VAL A 1070 -35.03 22.52 -45.71
CA VAL A 1070 -35.59 22.05 -46.98
C VAL A 1070 -37.07 22.37 -47.02
N ARG A 1071 -37.62 22.52 -48.23
CA ARG A 1071 -39.06 22.74 -48.45
C ARG A 1071 -39.89 21.57 -47.91
N ILE A 1072 -40.93 21.89 -47.16
CA ILE A 1072 -42.00 20.99 -46.73
C ILE A 1072 -43.28 21.40 -47.47
N GLY A 1073 -43.83 20.50 -48.29
CA GLY A 1073 -45.04 20.76 -49.07
C GLY A 1073 -44.78 21.38 -50.45
N ALA A 1074 -45.84 21.97 -51.03
CA ALA A 1074 -45.82 22.46 -52.41
C ALA A 1074 -45.03 23.77 -52.57
N ASN A 1075 -44.46 23.96 -53.76
CA ASN A 1075 -43.84 25.23 -54.15
C ASN A 1075 -44.91 26.28 -54.43
N THR A 1076 -44.54 27.55 -54.33
CA THR A 1076 -45.32 28.67 -54.87
C THR A 1076 -44.68 29.19 -56.16
N ILE A 1077 -45.50 29.75 -57.06
CA ILE A 1077 -45.01 30.43 -58.26
C ILE A 1077 -44.35 31.78 -57.94
N ALA A 1078 -44.63 32.35 -56.75
CA ALA A 1078 -43.99 33.54 -56.25
C ALA A 1078 -42.59 33.21 -55.72
N GLN A 1079 -41.58 33.94 -56.17
CA GLN A 1079 -40.20 33.75 -55.74
C GLN A 1079 -39.56 35.11 -55.41
N TYR A 1080 -38.59 35.10 -54.49
CA TYR A 1080 -37.72 36.24 -54.26
C TYR A 1080 -36.52 36.12 -55.20
N ASN A 1081 -36.20 37.17 -55.95
CA ASN A 1081 -35.09 37.19 -56.90
C ASN A 1081 -33.76 37.41 -56.17
N GLU A 1082 -33.27 36.37 -55.51
CA GLU A 1082 -32.01 36.42 -54.75
C GLU A 1082 -30.77 36.64 -55.64
N THR A 1083 -30.84 36.33 -56.93
CA THR A 1083 -29.71 36.48 -57.85
C THR A 1083 -29.37 37.94 -58.12
N VAL A 1084 -30.38 38.80 -58.26
CA VAL A 1084 -30.20 40.24 -58.49
C VAL A 1084 -30.19 41.01 -57.15
N TYR A 1085 -30.98 40.54 -56.19
CA TYR A 1085 -31.13 41.16 -54.87
C TYR A 1085 -30.84 40.11 -53.79
N PRO A 1086 -29.57 39.82 -53.48
CA PRO A 1086 -29.23 38.84 -52.46
C PRO A 1086 -29.68 39.31 -51.07
N VAL A 1087 -29.89 38.36 -50.16
CA VAL A 1087 -30.13 38.68 -48.75
C VAL A 1087 -28.84 39.23 -48.15
N GLU A 1088 -28.83 40.53 -47.85
CA GLU A 1088 -27.66 41.22 -47.32
C GLU A 1088 -27.54 40.94 -45.82
N VAL A 1089 -26.35 40.61 -45.33
CA VAL A 1089 -26.04 40.37 -43.92
C VAL A 1089 -24.72 41.06 -43.54
N THR A 1090 -24.45 41.20 -42.24
CA THR A 1090 -23.15 41.69 -41.74
C THR A 1090 -22.66 40.78 -40.61
N ASN A 1091 -21.34 40.70 -40.43
CA ASN A 1091 -20.71 39.91 -39.37
C ASN A 1091 -21.19 40.33 -37.98
N ARG A 1092 -21.42 41.64 -37.77
CA ARG A 1092 -21.98 42.19 -36.54
C ARG A 1092 -23.47 41.93 -36.36
N GLY A 1093 -24.27 42.02 -37.41
CA GLY A 1093 -25.74 42.01 -37.31
C GLY A 1093 -26.36 40.61 -37.30
N SER A 1094 -25.77 39.69 -38.07
CA SER A 1094 -26.34 38.36 -38.31
C SER A 1094 -26.16 37.41 -37.12
N ILE A 1095 -27.15 36.55 -36.91
CA ILE A 1095 -27.14 35.49 -35.90
C ILE A 1095 -27.34 34.13 -36.56
N GLU A 1096 -26.93 33.06 -35.88
CA GLU A 1096 -27.18 31.69 -36.33
C GLU A 1096 -28.68 31.41 -36.12
N GLU A 1097 -29.46 31.48 -37.19
CA GLU A 1097 -30.92 31.50 -37.10
C GLU A 1097 -31.58 31.02 -38.39
N ARG A 1098 -32.76 30.41 -38.24
CA ARG A 1098 -33.64 30.12 -39.37
C ARG A 1098 -34.77 31.13 -39.39
N TRP A 1099 -35.11 31.63 -40.59
CA TRP A 1099 -36.10 32.68 -40.77
C TRP A 1099 -37.32 32.20 -41.58
N ALA A 1100 -38.49 32.69 -41.20
CA ALA A 1100 -39.77 32.49 -41.87
C ALA A 1100 -40.46 33.84 -42.08
N LEU A 1101 -40.66 34.21 -43.33
CA LEU A 1101 -41.44 35.39 -43.72
C LEU A 1101 -42.81 34.91 -44.18
N ILE A 1102 -43.81 34.98 -43.30
CA ILE A 1102 -45.15 34.45 -43.54
C ILE A 1102 -46.07 35.58 -44.02
N PHE A 1103 -46.55 35.48 -45.26
CA PHE A 1103 -47.44 36.46 -45.87
C PHE A 1103 -48.82 36.46 -45.20
N THR A 1104 -49.28 37.64 -44.77
CA THR A 1104 -50.62 37.85 -44.22
C THR A 1104 -51.64 38.26 -45.27
N ASN A 1105 -51.17 38.84 -46.38
CA ASN A 1105 -51.93 39.12 -47.59
C ASN A 1105 -50.98 39.05 -48.80
N THR A 1106 -51.30 39.68 -49.94
CA THR A 1106 -50.45 39.64 -51.14
C THR A 1106 -49.18 40.48 -51.02
N ASN A 1107 -49.15 41.48 -50.12
CA ASN A 1107 -48.09 42.49 -50.04
C ASN A 1107 -47.42 42.57 -48.67
N GLU A 1108 -48.02 42.07 -47.60
CA GLU A 1108 -47.53 42.15 -46.22
C GLU A 1108 -47.18 40.77 -45.67
N PHE A 1109 -46.13 40.71 -44.85
CA PHE A 1109 -45.66 39.48 -44.22
C PHE A 1109 -45.10 39.74 -42.81
N ARG A 1110 -45.10 38.69 -41.97
CA ARG A 1110 -44.48 38.69 -40.63
C ARG A 1110 -43.11 38.05 -40.72
N VAL A 1111 -42.10 38.65 -40.10
CA VAL A 1111 -40.74 38.11 -40.02
C VAL A 1111 -40.58 37.38 -38.71
N ILE A 1112 -40.34 36.07 -38.76
CA ILE A 1112 -40.25 35.20 -37.60
C ILE A 1112 -38.93 34.44 -37.66
N GLY A 1113 -38.12 34.48 -36.59
CA GLY A 1113 -36.98 33.58 -36.40
C GLY A 1113 -37.36 32.36 -35.55
N GLU A 1114 -36.73 31.21 -35.79
CA GLU A 1114 -36.95 29.98 -35.02
C GLU A 1114 -36.75 30.22 -33.53
N SER A 1115 -35.69 30.96 -33.21
CA SER A 1115 -35.26 31.20 -31.86
C SER A 1115 -35.75 32.58 -31.35
N VAL A 1116 -35.77 33.63 -32.18
CA VAL A 1116 -36.15 35.00 -31.76
C VAL A 1116 -37.64 35.34 -31.88
N GLY A 1117 -38.47 34.47 -32.49
CA GLY A 1117 -39.89 34.74 -32.68
C GLY A 1117 -40.16 35.86 -33.70
N GLN A 1118 -41.35 36.48 -33.64
CA GLN A 1118 -41.71 37.55 -34.58
C GLN A 1118 -40.96 38.85 -34.24
N ILE A 1119 -40.02 39.24 -35.10
CA ILE A 1119 -39.17 40.42 -34.87
C ILE A 1119 -39.62 41.67 -35.64
N ALA A 1120 -40.39 41.50 -36.71
CA ALA A 1120 -40.87 42.61 -37.54
C ALA A 1120 -42.11 42.21 -38.36
N VAL A 1121 -42.78 43.22 -38.91
CA VAL A 1121 -43.74 43.08 -40.00
C VAL A 1121 -43.19 43.87 -41.19
N GLY A 1122 -43.21 43.27 -42.36
CA GLY A 1122 -42.68 43.84 -43.60
C GLY A 1122 -43.72 43.89 -44.70
N ASN A 1123 -43.37 44.57 -45.79
CA ASN A 1123 -44.15 44.58 -47.01
C ASN A 1123 -43.24 44.48 -48.25
N THR A 1124 -43.83 44.20 -49.40
CA THR A 1124 -43.09 44.01 -50.67
C THR A 1124 -42.65 45.33 -51.32
N ALA A 1125 -43.15 46.49 -50.87
CA ALA A 1125 -42.91 47.79 -51.48
C ALA A 1125 -41.73 48.57 -50.86
N THR A 1126 -41.26 48.20 -49.66
CA THR A 1126 -40.16 48.87 -48.95
C THR A 1126 -39.07 47.89 -48.54
N ASP A 1127 -37.82 48.35 -48.53
CA ASP A 1127 -36.70 47.56 -48.01
C ASP A 1127 -36.97 47.17 -46.54
N LEU A 1128 -36.66 45.93 -46.20
CA LEU A 1128 -36.83 45.36 -44.87
C LEU A 1128 -35.47 45.14 -44.23
N ALA A 1129 -35.20 45.81 -43.11
CA ALA A 1129 -33.95 45.68 -42.34
C ALA A 1129 -34.23 45.63 -40.82
N PRO A 1130 -34.68 44.48 -40.28
CA PRO A 1130 -35.02 44.36 -38.86
C PRO A 1130 -33.76 44.49 -37.99
N ILE A 1131 -33.77 45.40 -37.01
CA ILE A 1131 -32.60 45.71 -36.18
C ILE A 1131 -32.39 44.64 -35.09
N ASN A 1132 -31.15 44.16 -34.96
CA ASN A 1132 -30.71 43.35 -33.83
C ASN A 1132 -30.48 44.28 -32.61
N PRO A 1133 -31.23 44.10 -31.51
CA PRO A 1133 -31.10 44.96 -30.34
C PRO A 1133 -29.75 44.82 -29.63
N GLU A 1134 -29.06 43.69 -29.77
CA GLU A 1134 -27.77 43.43 -29.10
C GLU A 1134 -26.59 44.12 -29.80
N THR A 1135 -26.66 44.24 -31.12
CA THR A 1135 -25.52 44.75 -31.92
C THR A 1135 -25.83 46.04 -32.66
N HIS A 1136 -27.08 46.51 -32.59
CA HIS A 1136 -27.60 47.71 -33.27
C HIS A 1136 -27.42 47.71 -34.80
N ALA A 1137 -27.17 46.55 -35.39
CA ALA A 1137 -27.10 46.33 -36.84
C ALA A 1137 -28.29 45.47 -37.31
N PRO A 1138 -28.72 45.55 -38.58
CA PRO A 1138 -29.78 44.69 -39.09
C PRO A 1138 -29.41 43.20 -39.01
N TYR A 1139 -30.35 42.33 -38.64
CA TYR A 1139 -30.18 40.88 -38.70
C TYR A 1139 -29.86 40.42 -40.13
N PHE A 1140 -30.59 41.00 -41.09
CA PHE A 1140 -30.43 40.88 -42.53
C PHE A 1140 -31.18 42.06 -43.20
N THR A 1141 -30.90 42.33 -44.47
CA THR A 1141 -31.63 43.29 -45.29
C THR A 1141 -32.18 42.62 -46.55
N LEU A 1142 -33.47 42.79 -46.81
CA LEU A 1142 -34.13 42.39 -48.05
C LEU A 1142 -34.56 43.64 -48.83
N ARG A 1143 -34.15 43.71 -50.10
CA ARG A 1143 -34.53 44.80 -51.00
C ARG A 1143 -35.96 44.61 -51.53
N ALA A 1144 -36.72 45.69 -51.61
CA ALA A 1144 -38.07 45.72 -52.16
C ALA A 1144 -38.10 45.19 -53.62
N GLY A 1145 -37.09 45.54 -54.41
CA GLY A 1145 -36.96 45.11 -55.81
C GLY A 1145 -36.83 43.59 -56.02
N GLY A 1146 -36.51 42.82 -54.96
CA GLY A 1146 -36.39 41.37 -55.03
C GLY A 1146 -37.74 40.63 -55.03
N TRP A 1147 -38.84 41.27 -54.66
CA TRP A 1147 -40.14 40.61 -54.58
C TRP A 1147 -40.76 40.37 -55.97
N GLY A 1148 -40.86 39.11 -56.40
CA GLY A 1148 -41.64 38.73 -57.57
C GLY A 1148 -43.15 38.85 -57.35
N ALA A 1149 -43.94 38.79 -58.42
CA ALA A 1149 -45.41 38.80 -58.34
C ALA A 1149 -45.97 37.43 -57.91
N GLY A 1150 -47.23 37.41 -57.44
CA GLY A 1150 -47.98 36.17 -57.16
C GLY A 1150 -47.97 35.70 -55.70
N TRP A 1151 -47.49 36.52 -54.75
CA TRP A 1151 -47.59 36.21 -53.33
C TRP A 1151 -49.04 36.25 -52.85
N ALA A 1152 -49.38 35.37 -51.91
CA ALA A 1152 -50.71 35.25 -51.32
C ALA A 1152 -50.61 35.02 -49.81
N ALA A 1153 -51.70 35.30 -49.09
CA ALA A 1153 -51.78 35.01 -47.67
C ALA A 1153 -51.48 33.52 -47.42
N GLY A 1154 -50.58 33.24 -46.47
CA GLY A 1154 -50.12 31.89 -46.13
C GLY A 1154 -48.79 31.48 -46.79
N ASN A 1155 -48.40 32.10 -47.92
CA ASN A 1155 -47.10 31.83 -48.53
C ASN A 1155 -45.96 32.17 -47.57
N VAL A 1156 -44.84 31.44 -47.67
CA VAL A 1156 -43.68 31.62 -46.80
C VAL A 1156 -42.40 31.72 -47.61
N LEU A 1157 -41.59 32.73 -47.34
CA LEU A 1157 -40.19 32.75 -47.74
C LEU A 1157 -39.34 32.24 -46.57
N ARG A 1158 -38.50 31.24 -46.82
CA ARG A 1158 -37.57 30.64 -45.86
C ARG A 1158 -36.16 30.93 -46.29
N PHE A 1159 -35.29 31.16 -45.32
CA PHE A 1159 -33.84 31.17 -45.47
C PHE A 1159 -33.19 31.01 -44.10
N SER A 1160 -31.91 30.69 -44.06
CA SER A 1160 -31.12 30.58 -42.84
C SER A 1160 -29.95 31.55 -42.89
N THR A 1161 -29.53 32.06 -41.74
CA THR A 1161 -28.33 32.88 -41.61
C THR A 1161 -27.29 32.15 -40.78
N ALA A 1162 -26.05 32.13 -41.27
CA ALA A 1162 -24.90 31.72 -40.50
C ALA A 1162 -24.25 32.96 -39.86
N ALA A 1163 -23.82 32.86 -38.61
CA ALA A 1163 -23.17 33.98 -37.91
C ALA A 1163 -21.64 33.96 -38.00
N ALA A 1164 -21.03 35.14 -37.91
CA ALA A 1164 -19.57 35.27 -37.74
C ALA A 1164 -19.13 35.09 -36.28
N ASN A 1165 -19.75 34.15 -35.55
CA ASN A 1165 -19.41 33.84 -34.16
C ASN A 1165 -19.56 32.34 -33.86
N PHE A 1166 -18.92 31.86 -32.79
CA PHE A 1166 -18.91 30.45 -32.41
C PHE A 1166 -18.98 30.24 -30.88
N PRO A 1167 -19.81 29.31 -30.39
CA PRO A 1167 -19.96 29.02 -28.96
C PRO A 1167 -18.82 28.17 -28.41
N ILE A 1168 -18.23 28.60 -27.30
CA ILE A 1168 -17.25 27.84 -26.52
C ILE A 1168 -17.70 27.72 -25.06
N TRP A 1169 -17.40 26.58 -24.46
CA TRP A 1169 -17.59 26.33 -23.04
C TRP A 1169 -16.24 26.24 -22.34
N ILE A 1170 -16.17 26.86 -21.16
CA ILE A 1170 -14.98 26.91 -20.31
C ILE A 1170 -15.33 26.18 -19.02
N ALA A 1171 -14.57 25.12 -18.72
CA ALA A 1171 -14.66 24.38 -17.47
C ALA A 1171 -13.51 24.79 -16.55
N ARG A 1172 -13.84 25.43 -15.42
CA ARG A 1172 -12.89 25.74 -14.34
C ARG A 1172 -13.03 24.72 -13.23
N THR A 1173 -11.92 24.07 -12.88
CA THR A 1173 -11.86 23.05 -11.84
C THR A 1173 -10.93 23.47 -10.71
N THR A 1174 -11.48 23.55 -9.50
CA THR A 1174 -10.78 23.91 -8.26
C THR A 1174 -10.57 22.67 -7.41
N LEU A 1175 -9.32 22.33 -7.11
CA LEU A 1175 -8.92 21.26 -6.21
C LEU A 1175 -9.00 21.67 -4.74
N GLN A 1176 -9.11 20.67 -3.87
CA GLN A 1176 -9.16 20.88 -2.43
C GLN A 1176 -7.83 21.45 -1.87
N GLY A 1177 -7.95 22.39 -0.93
CA GLY A 1177 -6.84 22.97 -0.20
C GLY A 1177 -6.80 24.49 -0.24
N PRO A 1178 -5.96 25.13 0.59
CA PRO A 1178 -5.89 26.58 0.67
C PRO A 1178 -5.41 27.20 -0.64
N ALA A 1179 -5.82 28.44 -0.90
CA ALA A 1179 -5.29 29.23 -2.00
C ALA A 1179 -3.77 29.38 -1.84
N THR A 1180 -3.04 29.18 -2.94
CA THR A 1180 -1.57 29.37 -2.95
C THR A 1180 -1.16 30.75 -3.41
N GLN A 1181 -2.08 31.46 -4.07
CA GLN A 1181 -1.88 32.80 -4.62
C GLN A 1181 -3.06 33.70 -4.27
N ALA A 1182 -2.79 35.00 -4.14
CA ALA A 1182 -3.83 36.01 -3.85
C ALA A 1182 -4.63 36.41 -5.10
N ASN A 1183 -3.97 36.45 -6.27
CA ASN A 1183 -4.57 36.74 -7.56
C ASN A 1183 -4.34 35.56 -8.49
N ASP A 1184 -5.37 35.17 -9.23
CA ASP A 1184 -5.29 34.08 -10.20
C ASP A 1184 -5.99 34.48 -11.50
N ALA A 1185 -5.38 34.17 -12.64
CA ALA A 1185 -5.85 34.58 -13.96
C ALA A 1185 -5.51 33.52 -15.01
N PHE A 1186 -6.28 33.46 -16.09
CA PHE A 1186 -6.01 32.64 -17.26
C PHE A 1186 -6.37 33.44 -18.51
N GLN A 1187 -5.76 33.11 -19.65
CA GLN A 1187 -5.98 33.83 -20.90
C GLN A 1187 -6.53 32.89 -21.97
N ILE A 1188 -7.65 33.27 -22.58
CA ILE A 1188 -8.16 32.64 -23.81
C ILE A 1188 -7.73 33.52 -24.99
N GLN A 1189 -7.15 32.91 -26.01
CA GLN A 1189 -6.77 33.62 -27.23
C GLN A 1189 -7.54 33.08 -28.44
N ILE A 1190 -8.19 33.99 -29.16
CA ILE A 1190 -8.84 33.74 -30.44
C ILE A 1190 -7.85 34.07 -31.56
N ARG A 1191 -7.75 33.18 -32.55
CA ARG A 1191 -6.72 33.21 -33.58
C ARG A 1191 -7.33 32.82 -34.92
N GLY A 1192 -6.75 33.30 -36.01
CA GLY A 1192 -7.24 33.12 -37.37
C GLY A 1192 -6.57 34.12 -38.31
N ASP A 1193 -6.83 33.97 -39.60
CA ASP A 1193 -6.21 34.75 -40.67
C ASP A 1193 -7.24 35.65 -41.35
N ILE A 1194 -6.76 36.73 -41.96
CA ILE A 1194 -7.55 37.65 -42.79
C ILE A 1194 -7.01 37.62 -44.21
N ASP A 1195 -7.85 37.95 -45.19
CA ASP A 1195 -7.38 38.22 -46.55
C ASP A 1195 -6.46 39.45 -46.51
N ARG A 1196 -5.22 39.29 -47.01
CA ARG A 1196 -4.17 40.32 -46.91
C ARG A 1196 -4.09 41.20 -48.15
#